data_AF-A0A7S2VAD4-F1
#
_entry.id   AF-A0A7S2VAD4-F1
#
_cell.length_a   1.000
_cell.length_b   1.000
_cell.length_c   1.000
_cell.angle_alpha   90.00
_cell.angle_beta   90.00
_cell.angle_gamma   90.00
#
_symmetry.space_group_name_H-M   'P 1'
#
loop_
_entity.id
_entity.type
_entity.pdbx_description
1 polymer ?
#
loop_
_entity_poly.entity_id
_entity_poly.type
_entity_poly.pdbx_seq_one_letter_code
_entity_poly.pdbx_strand_id
1 'polypeptide(L)'
;ANLQMGIVNKYDSPTSTFVLPEMVADSSLEYEASISAAGQSAKVDAMSLEGTTLHNLEILASIADNKVAGSLWSRLYHTKTPHGSRMLRAWLLRPLFIKQEIDKRADAVEELACGSAASACDEARRCLSECGDIERLLSRVHSMGGSETNNGVPIAHPSDRAVLYEEATYTRRKVGDFSKVLKGLDRATRIPELFESVDIDSELLKKVVRKVDNGGCFPDMRKELDFYFDNLDLDKCAEGKFEPNRGIDMLFDQACDDVERIRMDLREYKREVSQELCSRGRAEWKYINTDPDKKDKYLIELPASVRVPGDFVMKGKRGSGAKQVNKYYTAVVEDLVKELEQAYDLIQDRRAKGLQLVFAKFDSQRALFEAAASATAILDALCALAQLASFPGYTRPHILEYEGKAIMSFEQARHPCVEGSGTSSDFIPNDLSLGAEGAPERVLLLSGPNMGGKSTLLRQTCIIAILAQIGGFVPAEQCSMTPVDRIYTRLGASDRILLGQSTFFVELSETASALRGATNRSLAIMDELGRGTSTFDGTAIASATIKHLVERNQCLALFATHYHNLLDWGQHPLVRLGHMECMVENEAGGDGSPSRVTFLYTLANGPCPKSFGINVARLAGLPTEVLMEAGEISCEFEKEMNQGSLRAKVEEAIISKDYELVRRLWSQIQS
;
A
#
# COMPACT_ATOMS: atom_id res chain seq x y z
N ALA A 1 8.62 11.10 -26.30
CA ALA A 1 9.07 11.14 -24.90
C ALA A 1 8.68 12.49 -24.30
N ASN A 2 8.15 12.50 -23.06
CA ASN A 2 7.72 13.64 -22.24
C ASN A 2 6.34 14.31 -22.45
N LEU A 3 5.24 13.60 -22.76
CA LEU A 3 3.90 14.22 -22.61
C LEU A 3 2.67 13.30 -22.48
N GLN A 4 2.80 12.04 -22.03
CA GLN A 4 1.64 11.14 -21.83
C GLN A 4 1.61 10.36 -20.50
N MET A 5 2.32 10.85 -19.47
CA MET A 5 2.28 10.33 -18.08
C MET A 5 1.50 11.29 -17.16
N GLY A 6 0.29 11.68 -17.57
CA GLY A 6 -0.46 12.78 -16.91
C GLY A 6 -1.49 12.37 -15.86
N ILE A 7 -1.86 11.09 -15.73
CA ILE A 7 -2.99 10.68 -14.86
C ILE A 7 -2.71 9.34 -14.17
N VAL A 8 -1.58 9.21 -13.45
CA VAL A 8 -1.37 8.15 -12.44
C VAL A 8 -0.49 8.64 -11.26
N ASN A 9 0.37 9.64 -11.44
CA ASN A 9 1.26 10.11 -10.37
C ASN A 9 0.60 11.17 -9.46
N LYS A 10 0.02 10.72 -8.34
CA LYS A 10 -0.24 11.59 -7.18
C LYS A 10 0.18 11.00 -5.83
N TYR A 11 0.94 9.89 -5.82
CA TYR A 11 1.37 9.20 -4.60
C TYR A 11 2.81 8.65 -4.69
N ASP A 12 3.74 9.42 -5.25
CA ASP A 12 5.18 9.18 -5.00
C ASP A 12 5.60 10.00 -3.78
N SER A 13 5.64 9.35 -2.61
CA SER A 13 6.48 9.79 -1.48
C SER A 13 7.77 8.98 -1.52
N PRO A 14 8.95 9.59 -1.28
CA PRO A 14 10.20 8.85 -1.25
C PRO A 14 10.14 7.83 -0.11
N THR A 15 10.26 6.57 -0.45
CA THR A 15 10.34 5.44 0.47
C THR A 15 11.66 5.54 1.24
N SER A 16 11.61 6.15 2.43
CA SER A 16 12.63 5.91 3.44
C SER A 16 12.59 4.42 3.78
N THR A 17 13.75 3.77 3.71
CA THR A 17 13.90 2.37 4.11
C THR A 17 13.63 2.31 5.62
N PHE A 18 12.43 1.91 6.01
CA PHE A 18 12.05 1.77 7.42
C PHE A 18 12.71 0.50 7.96
N VAL A 19 13.85 0.70 8.61
CA VAL A 19 14.47 -0.27 9.50
C VAL A 19 14.02 0.10 10.92
N LEU A 20 13.62 -0.90 11.71
CA LEU A 20 13.26 -0.71 13.12
C LEU A 20 14.41 0.02 13.87
N PRO A 21 14.13 0.96 14.79
CA PRO A 21 15.16 1.76 15.49
C PRO A 21 16.22 0.97 16.29
N GLU A 22 16.12 -0.35 16.42
CA GLU A 22 17.12 -1.20 17.09
C GLU A 22 18.24 -1.71 16.19
N MET A 23 18.20 -1.52 14.87
CA MET A 23 19.32 -1.88 13.97
C MET A 23 20.27 -0.71 13.66
N VAL A 24 20.07 0.47 14.27
CA VAL A 24 20.89 1.67 14.00
C VAL A 24 22.13 1.74 14.91
N ALA A 25 22.27 0.83 15.87
CA ALA A 25 23.41 0.85 16.80
C ALA A 25 24.71 0.22 16.26
N ASP A 26 24.70 -0.46 15.10
CA ASP A 26 25.88 -1.23 14.65
C ASP A 26 26.14 -1.21 13.13
N SER A 27 25.85 -0.08 12.46
CA SER A 27 26.17 0.08 11.04
C SER A 27 26.83 1.42 10.73
N SER A 28 28.06 1.61 11.22
CA SER A 28 29.02 2.50 10.59
C SER A 28 29.70 1.75 9.44
N LEU A 29 29.05 1.69 8.27
CA LEU A 29 29.73 1.41 7.00
C LEU A 29 29.11 2.26 5.89
N GLU A 30 29.99 3.02 5.26
CA GLU A 30 29.78 4.02 4.23
C GLU A 30 29.02 3.45 3.01
N TYR A 31 27.93 4.12 2.63
CA TYR A 31 27.24 3.92 1.36
C TYR A 31 27.70 5.00 0.37
N GLU A 32 28.95 4.89 -0.10
CA GLU A 32 29.39 5.62 -1.29
C GLU A 32 29.45 4.67 -2.49
N ALA A 33 29.08 5.24 -3.64
CA ALA A 33 28.88 4.58 -4.90
C ALA A 33 30.10 3.77 -5.39
N SER A 34 29.90 2.48 -5.63
CA SER A 34 30.81 1.68 -6.46
C SER A 34 30.02 0.84 -7.46
N ILE A 35 29.90 1.38 -8.68
CA ILE A 35 29.66 0.60 -9.89
C ILE A 35 30.97 -0.12 -10.24
N SER A 36 30.83 -1.40 -10.63
CA SER A 36 31.82 -2.32 -11.22
C SER A 36 32.56 -3.27 -10.26
N ALA A 37 32.24 -4.57 -10.39
CA ALA A 37 33.17 -5.67 -10.66
C ALA A 37 32.46 -7.02 -10.42
N ALA A 38 32.75 -7.99 -11.29
CA ALA A 38 32.15 -9.31 -11.33
C ALA A 38 32.37 -10.13 -10.03
N GLY A 39 31.40 -10.99 -9.70
CA GLY A 39 31.68 -12.22 -8.95
C GLY A 39 31.22 -12.34 -7.49
N GLN A 40 30.43 -11.41 -6.94
CA GLN A 40 29.77 -11.62 -5.65
C GLN A 40 28.25 -11.73 -5.84
N SER A 41 27.67 -12.85 -5.40
CA SER A 41 26.22 -13.03 -5.37
C SER A 41 25.62 -11.95 -4.45
N ALA A 42 24.96 -10.96 -5.04
CA ALA A 42 24.23 -9.95 -4.29
C ALA A 42 23.25 -10.67 -3.36
N LYS A 43 23.30 -10.36 -2.06
CA LYS A 43 22.38 -10.92 -1.07
C LYS A 43 20.96 -10.54 -1.48
N VAL A 44 20.13 -11.53 -1.80
CA VAL A 44 18.74 -11.29 -2.18
C VAL A 44 17.97 -11.02 -0.90
N ASP A 45 17.60 -9.76 -0.67
CA ASP A 45 16.88 -9.37 0.56
C ASP A 45 15.35 -9.50 0.42
N ALA A 46 14.82 -9.53 -0.81
CA ALA A 46 13.39 -9.59 -1.10
C ALA A 46 13.09 -10.22 -2.46
N MET A 47 11.86 -10.73 -2.63
CA MET A 47 11.36 -11.19 -3.93
C MET A 47 11.30 -10.02 -4.91
N SER A 48 11.84 -10.22 -6.10
CA SER A 48 11.79 -9.26 -7.20
C SER A 48 10.52 -9.50 -8.03
N LEU A 49 9.74 -8.44 -8.23
CA LEU A 49 8.55 -8.44 -9.11
C LEU A 49 8.70 -7.33 -10.15
N GLU A 50 8.72 -7.69 -11.44
CA GLU A 50 8.74 -6.70 -12.52
C GLU A 50 7.36 -6.04 -12.71
N GLY A 51 7.34 -4.84 -13.29
CA GLY A 51 6.07 -4.12 -13.54
C GLY A 51 5.10 -4.89 -14.44
N THR A 52 5.62 -5.66 -15.40
CA THR A 52 4.85 -6.59 -16.24
C THR A 52 4.24 -7.71 -15.41
N THR A 53 4.98 -8.29 -14.47
CA THR A 53 4.48 -9.31 -13.54
C THR A 53 3.38 -8.79 -12.63
N LEU A 54 3.55 -7.59 -12.06
CA LEU A 54 2.51 -6.96 -11.24
C LEU A 54 1.20 -6.72 -12.01
N HIS A 55 1.32 -6.34 -13.29
CA HIS A 55 0.17 -6.15 -14.16
C HIS A 55 -0.48 -7.48 -14.56
N ASN A 56 0.32 -8.45 -15.00
CA ASN A 56 -0.14 -9.76 -15.47
C ASN A 56 -0.80 -10.59 -14.38
N LEU A 57 -0.44 -10.38 -13.11
CA LEU A 57 -1.04 -11.06 -11.96
C LEU A 57 -2.17 -10.26 -11.30
N GLU A 58 -2.56 -9.11 -11.86
CA GLU A 58 -3.63 -8.25 -11.31
C GLU A 58 -3.44 -7.89 -9.83
N ILE A 59 -2.18 -7.60 -9.45
CA ILE A 59 -1.81 -7.38 -8.05
C ILE A 59 -2.45 -6.11 -7.50
N LEU A 60 -2.39 -5.01 -8.24
CA LEU A 60 -2.88 -3.69 -7.81
C LEU A 60 -4.18 -3.24 -8.47
N ALA A 61 -4.44 -3.70 -9.69
CA ALA A 61 -5.59 -3.34 -10.49
C ALA A 61 -5.92 -4.48 -11.46
N SER A 62 -7.20 -4.62 -11.81
CA SER A 62 -7.68 -5.57 -12.82
C SER A 62 -7.24 -5.14 -14.23
N ILE A 63 -6.91 -6.09 -15.09
CA ILE A 63 -6.57 -5.82 -16.50
C ILE A 63 -7.80 -5.36 -17.28
N ALA A 64 -9.00 -5.84 -16.91
CA ALA A 64 -10.23 -5.61 -17.69
C ALA A 64 -10.69 -4.15 -17.68
N ASP A 65 -10.63 -3.46 -16.53
CA ASP A 65 -11.13 -2.10 -16.38
C ASP A 65 -10.15 -1.14 -15.68
N ASN A 66 -8.94 -1.60 -15.36
CA ASN A 66 -7.91 -0.86 -14.64
C ASN A 66 -8.39 -0.31 -13.28
N LYS A 67 -9.41 -0.92 -12.68
CA LYS A 67 -9.89 -0.58 -11.34
C LYS A 67 -9.27 -1.49 -10.30
N VAL A 68 -9.34 -1.02 -9.05
CA VAL A 68 -8.93 -1.80 -7.89
C VAL A 68 -9.84 -3.02 -7.69
N ALA A 69 -11.13 -2.92 -8.04
CA ALA A 69 -12.06 -4.03 -7.90
C ALA A 69 -11.60 -5.26 -8.72
N GLY A 70 -11.59 -6.43 -8.09
CA GLY A 70 -11.14 -7.68 -8.71
C GLY A 70 -9.62 -7.93 -8.66
N SER A 71 -8.83 -6.96 -8.17
CA SER A 71 -7.38 -7.15 -7.93
C SER A 71 -7.09 -7.83 -6.59
N LEU A 72 -5.89 -8.39 -6.44
CA LEU A 72 -5.40 -8.91 -5.16
C LEU A 72 -5.41 -7.83 -4.08
N TRP A 73 -5.04 -6.60 -4.42
CA TRP A 73 -5.08 -5.46 -3.51
C TRP A 73 -6.47 -5.26 -2.89
N SER A 74 -7.55 -5.36 -3.68
CA SER A 74 -8.91 -5.21 -3.15
C SER A 74 -9.29 -6.28 -2.14
N ARG A 75 -8.70 -7.48 -2.24
CA ARG A 75 -8.91 -8.57 -1.29
C ARG A 75 -8.11 -8.40 0.00
N LEU A 76 -6.93 -7.78 -0.09
CA LEU A 76 -6.06 -7.51 1.06
C LEU A 76 -6.42 -6.21 1.80
N TYR A 77 -7.18 -5.32 1.17
CA TYR A 77 -7.46 -3.96 1.67
C TYR A 77 -8.44 -3.94 2.86
N HIS A 78 -7.97 -4.40 4.02
CA HIS A 78 -8.71 -4.41 5.29
C HIS A 78 -8.11 -3.50 6.38
N THR A 79 -7.11 -2.69 5.99
CA THR A 79 -6.47 -1.66 6.82
C THR A 79 -7.46 -0.57 7.22
N LYS A 80 -7.22 0.05 8.37
CA LYS A 80 -8.04 1.12 8.93
C LYS A 80 -7.44 2.51 8.74
N THR A 81 -6.17 2.57 8.34
CA THR A 81 -5.41 3.81 8.27
C THR A 81 -4.67 3.96 6.93
N PRO A 82 -4.49 5.20 6.43
CA PRO A 82 -3.76 5.40 5.17
C PRO A 82 -2.29 4.97 5.21
N HIS A 83 -1.59 5.18 6.33
CA HIS A 83 -0.21 4.70 6.50
C HIS A 83 -0.10 3.18 6.59
N GLY A 84 -1.07 2.48 7.20
CA GLY A 84 -1.14 1.02 7.18
C GLY A 84 -1.39 0.49 5.77
N SER A 85 -2.27 1.14 5.00
CA SER A 85 -2.45 0.84 3.58
C SER A 85 -1.16 1.01 2.77
N ARG A 86 -0.39 2.08 3.01
CA ARG A 86 0.91 2.28 2.33
C ARG A 86 1.89 1.18 2.72
N MET A 87 1.95 0.80 3.99
CA MET A 87 2.79 -0.28 4.50
C MET A 87 2.44 -1.63 3.86
N LEU A 88 1.17 -2.02 3.87
CA LEU A 88 0.70 -3.27 3.26
C LEU A 88 0.98 -3.30 1.75
N ARG A 89 0.78 -2.17 1.05
CA ARG A 89 1.12 -2.05 -0.37
C ARG A 89 2.62 -2.22 -0.60
N ALA A 90 3.47 -1.66 0.27
CA ALA A 90 4.92 -1.83 0.17
C ALA A 90 5.32 -3.29 0.37
N TRP A 91 4.70 -4.02 1.31
CA TRP A 91 4.94 -5.45 1.50
C TRP A 91 4.52 -6.28 0.29
N LEU A 92 3.37 -5.95 -0.31
CA LEU A 92 2.87 -6.64 -1.50
C LEU A 92 3.78 -6.46 -2.73
N LEU A 93 4.37 -5.27 -2.88
CA LEU A 93 5.29 -4.95 -3.98
C LEU A 93 6.72 -5.45 -3.75
N ARG A 94 7.08 -5.76 -2.50
CA ARG A 94 8.38 -6.28 -2.12
C ARG A 94 8.23 -7.40 -1.07
N PRO A 95 7.75 -8.59 -1.48
CA PRO A 95 7.63 -9.73 -0.58
C PRO A 95 8.99 -10.13 0.01
N LEU A 96 8.99 -10.68 1.23
CA LEU A 96 10.21 -11.10 1.92
C LEU A 96 10.80 -12.34 1.23
N PHE A 97 12.10 -12.53 1.34
CA PHE A 97 12.79 -13.74 0.83
C PHE A 97 13.41 -14.59 1.94
N ILE A 98 13.72 -13.98 3.08
CA ILE A 98 14.34 -14.64 4.23
C ILE A 98 13.26 -15.37 5.02
N LYS A 99 13.38 -16.71 5.12
CA LYS A 99 12.44 -17.58 5.85
C LYS A 99 12.10 -17.04 7.25
N GLN A 100 13.12 -16.72 8.05
CA GLN A 100 12.94 -16.23 9.42
C GLN A 100 12.06 -14.97 9.49
N GLU A 101 12.21 -14.04 8.54
CA GLU A 101 11.40 -12.82 8.52
C GLU A 101 9.96 -13.09 8.03
N ILE A 102 9.78 -14.05 7.12
CA ILE A 102 8.45 -14.52 6.70
C ILE A 102 7.73 -15.16 7.89
N ASP A 103 8.41 -16.05 8.62
CA ASP A 103 7.87 -16.76 9.78
C ASP A 103 7.51 -15.79 10.90
N LYS A 104 8.41 -14.86 11.27
CA LYS A 104 8.12 -13.82 12.28
C LYS A 104 6.84 -13.04 11.99
N ARG A 105 6.59 -12.76 10.70
CA ARG A 105 5.37 -12.07 10.28
C ARG A 105 4.16 -12.99 10.29
N ALA A 106 4.30 -14.23 9.83
CA ALA A 106 3.24 -15.24 9.87
C ALA A 106 2.81 -15.57 11.32
N ASP A 107 3.76 -15.63 12.26
CA ASP A 107 3.51 -15.79 13.70
C ASP A 107 2.65 -14.64 14.23
N ALA A 108 3.02 -13.38 13.90
CA ALA A 108 2.24 -12.22 14.30
C ALA A 108 0.82 -12.22 13.71
N VAL A 109 0.68 -12.67 12.46
CA VAL A 109 -0.61 -12.78 11.77
C VAL A 109 -1.49 -13.86 12.40
N GLU A 110 -0.93 -15.03 12.69
CA GLU A 110 -1.65 -16.14 13.35
C GLU A 110 -2.14 -15.72 14.73
N GLU A 111 -1.27 -15.10 15.53
CA GLU A 111 -1.59 -14.67 16.88
C GLU A 111 -2.70 -13.59 16.92
N LEU A 112 -2.72 -12.68 15.93
CA LEU A 112 -3.77 -11.68 15.74
C LEU A 112 -5.06 -12.22 15.12
N ALA A 113 -5.01 -13.33 14.38
CA ALA A 113 -6.17 -13.89 13.68
C ALA A 113 -6.96 -14.86 14.57
N CYS A 114 -6.28 -15.81 15.21
CA CYS A 114 -6.89 -16.89 15.98
C CYS A 114 -6.17 -17.23 17.30
N GLY A 115 -5.10 -16.50 17.64
CA GLY A 115 -4.35 -16.70 18.88
C GLY A 115 -4.82 -15.85 20.07
N SER A 116 -3.92 -15.67 21.03
CA SER A 116 -4.16 -14.91 22.28
C SER A 116 -4.53 -13.44 22.03
N ALA A 117 -4.04 -12.85 20.95
CA ALA A 117 -4.17 -11.44 20.62
C ALA A 117 -5.39 -11.10 19.75
N ALA A 118 -6.22 -12.08 19.38
CA ALA A 118 -7.37 -11.87 18.48
C ALA A 118 -8.38 -10.83 19.01
N SER A 119 -8.72 -10.86 20.31
CA SER A 119 -9.63 -9.86 20.90
C SER A 119 -9.01 -8.46 20.92
N ALA A 120 -7.71 -8.37 21.24
CA ALA A 120 -6.98 -7.10 21.25
C ALA A 120 -6.83 -6.54 19.82
N CYS A 121 -6.70 -7.40 18.81
CA CYS A 121 -6.68 -7.02 17.39
C CYS A 121 -7.97 -6.26 16.99
N ASP A 122 -9.14 -6.78 17.35
CA ASP A 122 -10.42 -6.13 17.03
C ASP A 122 -10.57 -4.75 17.68
N GLU A 123 -10.12 -4.60 18.93
CA GLU A 123 -10.12 -3.33 19.65
C GLU A 123 -9.08 -2.35 19.08
N ALA A 124 -7.89 -2.85 18.74
CA ALA A 124 -6.83 -2.06 18.12
C ALA A 124 -7.28 -1.52 16.76
N ARG A 125 -7.98 -2.32 15.95
CA ARG A 125 -8.54 -1.86 14.66
C ARG A 125 -9.57 -0.75 14.83
N ARG A 126 -10.38 -0.77 15.90
CA ARG A 126 -11.28 0.35 16.22
C ARG A 126 -10.48 1.61 16.54
N CYS A 127 -9.46 1.51 17.39
CA CYS A 127 -8.58 2.63 17.72
C CYS A 127 -7.86 3.19 16.48
N LEU A 128 -7.32 2.32 15.62
CA LEU A 128 -6.66 2.68 14.38
C LEU A 128 -7.59 3.46 13.44
N SER A 129 -8.88 3.09 13.35
CA SER A 129 -9.84 3.82 12.51
C SER A 129 -10.05 5.28 12.92
N GLU A 130 -9.74 5.63 14.18
CA GLU A 130 -9.85 6.98 14.72
C GLU A 130 -8.52 7.78 14.62
N CYS A 131 -7.41 7.13 14.27
CA CYS A 131 -6.08 7.77 14.23
C CYS A 131 -5.90 8.71 13.02
N GLY A 132 -6.55 8.44 11.88
CA GLY A 132 -6.36 9.21 10.65
C GLY A 132 -5.00 8.97 9.97
N ASP A 133 -4.56 9.92 9.13
CA ASP A 133 -3.29 9.83 8.39
C ASP A 133 -2.14 10.51 9.14
N ILE A 134 -1.75 9.96 10.30
CA ILE A 134 -0.74 10.57 11.17
C ILE A 134 0.62 10.73 10.46
N GLU A 135 1.08 9.74 9.69
CA GLU A 135 2.37 9.80 8.98
C GLU A 135 2.47 11.00 8.02
N ARG A 136 1.44 11.19 7.18
CA ARG A 136 1.43 12.30 6.22
C ARG A 136 1.25 13.64 6.91
N LEU A 137 0.41 13.68 7.94
CA LEU A 137 0.19 14.91 8.69
C LEU A 137 1.43 15.30 9.51
N LEU A 138 2.15 14.34 10.10
CA LEU A 138 3.46 14.55 10.74
C LEU A 138 4.45 15.17 9.76
N SER A 139 4.66 14.55 8.61
CA SER A 139 5.57 15.06 7.57
C SER A 139 5.21 16.49 7.13
N ARG A 140 3.91 16.80 7.09
CA ARG A 140 3.41 18.14 6.77
C ARG A 140 3.65 19.14 7.91
N VAL A 141 3.40 18.77 9.15
CA VAL A 141 3.65 19.63 10.32
C VAL A 141 5.14 19.90 10.47
N HIS A 142 6.00 18.89 10.33
CA HIS A 142 7.46 19.03 10.39
C HIS A 142 7.99 19.95 9.28
N SER A 143 7.57 19.74 8.03
CA SER A 143 7.96 20.64 6.93
C SER A 143 7.40 22.06 7.05
N MET A 144 6.40 22.27 7.91
CA MET A 144 5.81 23.57 8.22
C MET A 144 6.41 24.23 9.48
N GLY A 145 7.14 23.46 10.30
CA GLY A 145 7.71 23.85 11.59
C GLY A 145 9.17 24.32 11.54
N GLY A 146 9.88 24.11 10.42
CA GLY A 146 11.24 24.59 10.26
C GLY A 146 11.69 24.76 8.82
N SER A 147 12.08 25.99 8.48
CA SER A 147 13.22 26.24 7.60
C SER A 147 14.45 25.58 8.23
N GLU A 148 15.30 24.93 7.43
CA GLU A 148 16.50 24.22 7.89
C GLU A 148 17.25 25.01 8.98
N THR A 149 17.66 24.36 10.06
CA THR A 149 18.57 24.98 11.03
C THR A 149 19.96 24.39 10.86
N ASN A 150 20.98 25.24 10.78
CA ASN A 150 22.38 24.81 10.80
C ASN A 150 22.98 25.26 12.14
N ASN A 151 23.41 24.32 12.98
CA ASN A 151 23.94 24.59 14.32
C ASN A 151 23.03 25.49 15.20
N GLY A 152 21.71 25.25 15.19
CA GLY A 152 20.76 26.01 16.01
C GLY A 152 20.49 27.45 15.52
N VAL A 153 21.00 27.83 14.35
CA VAL A 153 20.67 29.08 13.67
C VAL A 153 19.65 28.80 12.56
N PRO A 154 18.47 29.45 12.56
CA PRO A 154 17.50 29.33 11.46
C PRO A 154 18.13 29.78 10.13
N ILE A 155 18.23 28.89 9.15
CA ILE A 155 18.53 29.27 7.77
C ILE A 155 17.26 29.90 7.23
N ALA A 156 17.29 31.22 6.99
CA ALA A 156 16.18 31.93 6.38
C ALA A 156 15.91 31.33 4.99
N HIS A 157 14.84 30.54 4.86
CA HIS A 157 14.41 30.02 3.57
C HIS A 157 13.81 31.20 2.76
N PRO A 158 13.99 31.28 1.43
CA PRO A 158 13.41 32.35 0.61
C PRO A 158 11.88 32.51 0.76
N SER A 159 11.18 31.47 1.24
CA SER A 159 9.76 31.52 1.60
C SER A 159 9.44 32.34 2.85
N ASP A 160 10.38 32.47 3.80
CA ASP A 160 10.20 33.31 5.01
C ASP A 160 10.27 34.81 4.69
N ARG A 161 10.79 35.15 3.49
CA ARG A 161 10.79 36.51 2.93
C ARG A 161 9.65 36.76 1.94
N ALA A 162 8.85 35.74 1.62
CA ALA A 162 7.75 35.87 0.67
C ALA A 162 6.54 36.50 1.38
N VAL A 163 6.12 37.68 0.92
CA VAL A 163 4.85 38.29 1.34
C VAL A 163 3.72 37.45 0.76
N LEU A 164 3.21 36.49 1.53
CA LEU A 164 2.11 35.63 1.15
C LEU A 164 0.79 36.37 1.44
N TYR A 165 0.04 36.70 0.38
CA TYR A 165 -1.26 37.37 0.48
C TYR A 165 -2.35 36.56 1.24
N GLU A 166 -2.05 35.33 1.68
CA GLU A 166 -2.99 34.41 2.37
C GLU A 166 -2.42 33.79 3.68
N GLU A 167 -1.61 34.53 4.45
CA GLU A 167 -1.06 34.04 5.73
C GLU A 167 -2.11 33.46 6.69
N ALA A 168 -3.31 34.05 6.75
CA ALA A 168 -4.39 33.58 7.62
C ALA A 168 -4.95 32.21 7.20
N THR A 169 -5.09 31.96 5.90
CA THR A 169 -5.58 30.68 5.36
C THR A 169 -4.55 29.58 5.56
N TYR A 170 -3.27 29.91 5.35
CA TYR A 170 -2.15 29.00 5.56
C TYR A 170 -2.00 28.61 7.03
N THR A 171 -2.08 29.58 7.94
CA THR A 171 -2.03 29.36 9.40
C THR A 171 -3.21 28.52 9.88
N ARG A 172 -4.43 28.80 9.40
CA ARG A 172 -5.63 27.98 9.71
C ARG A 172 -5.42 26.52 9.34
N ARG A 173 -4.84 26.25 8.16
CA ARG A 173 -4.56 24.89 7.71
C ARG A 173 -3.49 24.20 8.56
N LYS A 174 -2.39 24.90 8.90
CA LYS A 174 -1.32 24.39 9.77
C LYS A 174 -1.86 23.91 11.11
N VAL A 175 -2.60 24.80 11.78
CA VAL A 175 -3.12 24.57 13.12
C VAL A 175 -4.19 23.47 13.11
N GLY A 176 -5.02 23.41 12.07
CA GLY A 176 -6.00 22.35 11.89
C GLY A 176 -5.37 20.96 11.63
N ASP A 177 -4.30 20.89 10.82
CA ASP A 177 -3.56 19.64 10.60
C ASP A 177 -2.82 19.21 11.88
N PHE A 178 -2.25 20.15 12.63
CA PHE A 178 -1.58 19.90 13.91
C PHE A 178 -2.54 19.30 14.95
N SER A 179 -3.73 19.87 15.11
CA SER A 179 -4.78 19.34 15.99
C SER A 179 -5.17 17.91 15.62
N LYS A 180 -5.26 17.58 14.32
CA LYS A 180 -5.54 16.22 13.85
C LYS A 180 -4.40 15.24 14.18
N VAL A 181 -3.15 15.67 14.04
CA VAL A 181 -1.97 14.84 14.41
C VAL A 181 -1.99 14.50 15.89
N LEU A 182 -2.16 15.51 16.75
CA LEU A 182 -2.16 15.31 18.21
C LEU A 182 -3.30 14.38 18.64
N LYS A 183 -4.51 14.57 18.10
CA LYS A 183 -5.64 13.67 18.34
C LYS A 183 -5.34 12.24 17.84
N GLY A 184 -4.73 12.09 16.67
CA GLY A 184 -4.37 10.77 16.14
C GLY A 184 -3.30 10.05 16.97
N LEU A 185 -2.26 10.77 17.42
CA LEU A 185 -1.22 10.23 18.29
C LEU A 185 -1.76 9.86 19.67
N ASP A 186 -2.65 10.68 20.24
CA ASP A 186 -3.34 10.37 21.50
C ASP A 186 -4.14 9.07 21.39
N ARG A 187 -4.92 8.88 20.33
CA ARG A 187 -5.62 7.60 20.08
C ARG A 187 -4.64 6.43 19.97
N ALA A 188 -3.50 6.63 19.33
CA ALA A 188 -2.47 5.59 19.20
C ALA A 188 -1.86 5.19 20.56
N THR A 189 -1.82 6.07 21.57
CA THR A 189 -1.30 5.73 22.91
C THR A 189 -2.07 4.63 23.61
N ARG A 190 -3.33 4.39 23.21
CA ARG A 190 -4.16 3.30 23.74
C ARG A 190 -3.71 1.92 23.28
N ILE A 191 -3.04 1.82 22.13
CA ILE A 191 -2.69 0.53 21.52
C ILE A 191 -1.88 -0.33 22.50
N PRO A 192 -0.77 0.13 23.10
CA PRO A 192 -0.02 -0.69 24.06
C PRO A 192 -0.84 -1.19 25.27
N GLU A 193 -1.85 -0.42 25.71
CA GLU A 193 -2.72 -0.81 26.83
C GLU A 193 -3.59 -2.02 26.48
N LEU A 194 -4.09 -2.08 25.23
CA LEU A 194 -4.93 -3.19 24.74
C LEU A 194 -4.18 -4.52 24.74
N PHE A 195 -2.86 -4.47 24.60
CA PHE A 195 -2.00 -5.65 24.54
C PHE A 195 -1.27 -5.90 25.87
N GLU A 196 -1.48 -5.07 26.91
CA GLU A 196 -0.68 -5.13 28.15
C GLU A 196 -0.84 -6.47 28.88
N SER A 197 -2.07 -6.96 28.99
CA SER A 197 -2.43 -8.19 29.69
C SER A 197 -2.46 -9.45 28.80
N VAL A 198 -2.21 -9.29 27.50
CA VAL A 198 -2.18 -10.40 26.53
C VAL A 198 -0.81 -11.07 26.60
N ASP A 199 -0.77 -12.41 26.68
CA ASP A 199 0.49 -13.13 26.52
C ASP A 199 0.84 -13.21 25.04
N ILE A 200 1.99 -12.66 24.65
CA ILE A 200 2.39 -12.50 23.25
C ILE A 200 3.65 -13.29 22.97
N ASP A 201 3.53 -14.31 22.13
CA ASP A 201 4.62 -15.19 21.71
C ASP A 201 5.38 -14.63 20.50
N SER A 202 4.69 -13.97 19.56
CA SER A 202 5.33 -13.42 18.36
C SER A 202 6.29 -12.27 18.70
N GLU A 203 7.57 -12.43 18.36
CA GLU A 203 8.60 -11.40 18.55
C GLU A 203 8.25 -10.08 17.83
N LEU A 204 7.76 -10.18 16.59
CA LEU A 204 7.39 -9.02 15.80
C LEU A 204 6.19 -8.28 16.42
N LEU A 205 5.15 -9.02 16.79
CA LEU A 205 3.96 -8.42 17.39
C LEU A 205 4.31 -7.74 18.71
N LYS A 206 5.03 -8.46 19.59
CA LYS A 206 5.51 -7.94 20.87
C LYS A 206 6.32 -6.65 20.68
N LYS A 207 7.23 -6.63 19.70
CA LYS A 207 8.01 -5.44 19.40
C LYS A 207 7.14 -4.26 18.99
N VAL A 208 6.12 -4.48 18.16
CA VAL A 208 5.27 -3.40 17.63
C VAL A 208 4.29 -2.86 18.67
N VAL A 209 3.72 -3.69 19.54
CA VAL A 209 2.66 -3.27 20.46
C VAL A 209 3.15 -2.92 21.87
N ARG A 210 4.32 -3.42 22.29
CA ARG A 210 4.86 -3.10 23.61
C ARG A 210 5.61 -1.77 23.59
N LYS A 211 5.57 -1.10 24.73
CA LYS A 211 6.34 0.10 24.97
C LYS A 211 7.85 -0.20 25.08
N VAL A 212 8.70 0.81 24.87
CA VAL A 212 10.17 0.68 24.92
C VAL A 212 10.68 0.12 26.26
N ASP A 213 10.07 0.52 27.37
CA ASP A 213 10.38 0.01 28.72
C ASP A 213 10.04 -1.48 28.91
N ASN A 214 9.10 -2.00 28.11
CA ASN A 214 8.66 -3.40 28.12
C ASN A 214 9.19 -4.21 26.92
N GLY A 215 10.34 -3.82 26.37
CA GLY A 215 11.05 -4.55 25.31
C GLY A 215 10.42 -4.45 23.92
N GLY A 216 9.59 -3.42 23.68
CA GLY A 216 9.07 -3.11 22.35
C GLY A 216 9.67 -1.84 21.74
N CYS A 217 9.08 -1.37 20.64
CA CYS A 217 9.46 -0.15 19.94
C CYS A 217 8.38 0.92 19.96
N PHE A 218 7.23 0.68 20.62
CA PHE A 218 6.19 1.69 20.74
C PHE A 218 6.63 2.77 21.74
N PRO A 219 6.71 4.04 21.34
CA PRO A 219 7.16 5.11 22.23
C PRO A 219 6.12 5.42 23.31
N ASP A 220 6.56 5.72 24.54
CA ASP A 220 5.69 6.38 25.52
C ASP A 220 5.66 7.88 25.22
N MET A 221 4.47 8.40 24.91
CA MET A 221 4.28 9.77 24.44
C MET A 221 3.29 10.56 25.30
N ARG A 222 2.76 9.97 26.38
CA ARG A 222 1.66 10.59 27.13
C ARG A 222 2.08 11.93 27.73
N LYS A 223 3.24 11.98 28.38
CA LYS A 223 3.75 13.21 29.02
C LYS A 223 4.00 14.32 28.00
N GLU A 224 4.52 13.96 26.84
CA GLU A 224 4.81 14.86 25.74
C GLU A 224 3.51 15.41 25.14
N LEU A 225 2.50 14.56 24.98
CA LEU A 225 1.17 14.94 24.49
C LEU A 225 0.40 15.79 25.51
N ASP A 226 0.44 15.47 26.81
CA ASP A 226 -0.21 16.22 27.89
C ASP A 226 0.18 17.71 27.84
N PHE A 227 1.46 18.01 27.58
CA PHE A 227 1.91 19.39 27.39
C PHE A 227 1.10 20.12 26.31
N TYR A 228 0.79 19.48 25.17
CA TYR A 228 0.03 20.11 24.10
C TYR A 228 -1.45 20.21 24.45
N PHE A 229 -2.04 19.18 25.07
CA PHE A 229 -3.45 19.21 25.48
C PHE A 229 -3.74 20.23 26.58
N ASP A 230 -2.80 20.44 27.51
CA ASP A 230 -2.94 21.41 28.60
C ASP A 230 -2.70 22.86 28.13
N ASN A 231 -1.80 23.05 27.16
CA ASN A 231 -1.37 24.39 26.74
C ASN A 231 -2.03 24.87 25.45
N LEU A 232 -2.84 24.05 24.77
CA LEU A 232 -3.51 24.41 23.52
C LEU A 232 -5.00 24.09 23.55
N ASP A 233 -5.82 25.08 23.17
CA ASP A 233 -7.23 24.87 22.89
C ASP A 233 -7.38 24.20 21.51
N LEU A 234 -7.50 22.88 21.51
CA LEU A 234 -7.58 22.09 20.28
C LEU A 234 -8.85 22.33 19.46
N ASP A 235 -9.92 22.82 20.07
CA ASP A 235 -11.19 23.12 19.40
C ASP A 235 -11.07 24.44 18.64
N LYS A 236 -10.48 25.46 19.26
CA LYS A 236 -10.06 26.68 18.53
C LYS A 236 -9.04 26.35 17.44
N CYS A 237 -8.09 25.46 17.71
CA CYS A 237 -7.11 25.02 16.72
C CYS A 237 -7.76 24.31 15.53
N ALA A 238 -8.82 23.54 15.75
CA ALA A 238 -9.59 22.88 14.69
C ALA A 238 -10.32 23.90 13.80
N GLU A 239 -10.77 25.03 14.35
CA GLU A 239 -11.27 26.20 13.60
C GLU A 239 -10.14 27.01 12.91
N GLY A 240 -8.88 26.64 13.15
CA GLY A 240 -7.67 27.30 12.69
C GLY A 240 -7.37 28.61 13.37
N LYS A 241 -7.86 28.78 14.60
CA LYS A 241 -7.46 29.85 15.50
C LYS A 241 -6.43 29.30 16.47
N PHE A 242 -5.35 30.03 16.66
CA PHE A 242 -4.35 29.68 17.66
C PHE A 242 -4.31 30.78 18.71
N GLU A 243 -4.53 30.40 19.96
CA GLU A 243 -4.27 31.26 21.11
C GLU A 243 -3.36 30.46 22.05
N PRO A 244 -2.12 30.90 22.29
CA PRO A 244 -1.26 30.24 23.25
C PRO A 244 -1.87 30.39 24.64
N ASN A 245 -1.94 29.30 25.41
CA ASN A 245 -2.27 29.39 26.83
C ASN A 245 -1.11 30.05 27.59
N ARG A 246 -1.42 30.53 28.80
CA ARG A 246 -0.41 31.07 29.70
C ARG A 246 0.66 30.01 29.99
N GLY A 247 1.93 30.40 30.01
CA GLY A 247 3.08 29.52 30.29
C GLY A 247 3.92 29.09 29.08
N ILE A 248 3.48 29.40 27.85
CA ILE A 248 4.27 29.12 26.63
C ILE A 248 5.33 30.21 26.38
N ASP A 249 4.96 31.48 26.54
CA ASP A 249 5.84 32.64 26.36
C ASP A 249 5.61 33.64 27.50
N MET A 250 6.63 33.85 28.33
CA MET A 250 6.56 34.77 29.47
C MET A 250 6.19 36.20 29.06
N LEU A 251 6.61 36.63 27.86
CA LEU A 251 6.32 37.97 27.35
C LEU A 251 4.87 38.09 26.85
N PHE A 252 4.28 36.99 26.40
CA PHE A 252 2.84 36.94 26.10
C PHE A 252 2.03 37.05 27.39
N ASP A 253 2.41 36.30 28.42
CA ASP A 253 1.73 36.30 29.72
C ASP A 253 1.77 37.69 30.36
N GLN A 254 2.94 38.32 30.36
CA GLN A 254 3.11 39.68 30.86
C GLN A 254 2.24 40.68 30.11
N ALA A 255 2.18 40.60 28.78
CA ALA A 255 1.35 41.49 27.99
C ALA A 255 -0.15 41.29 28.26
N CYS A 256 -0.59 40.05 28.50
CA CYS A 256 -1.96 39.76 28.95
C CYS A 256 -2.25 40.36 30.33
N ASP A 257 -1.32 40.24 31.28
CA ASP A 257 -1.44 40.84 32.61
C ASP A 257 -1.47 42.38 32.54
N ASP A 258 -0.67 42.97 31.66
CA ASP A 258 -0.67 44.41 31.40
C ASP A 258 -2.03 44.90 30.88
N VAL A 259 -2.64 44.17 29.93
CA VAL A 259 -3.99 44.50 29.44
C VAL A 259 -5.04 44.44 30.55
N GLU A 260 -4.99 43.42 31.41
CA GLU A 260 -5.91 43.28 32.54
C GLU A 260 -5.75 44.41 33.55
N ARG A 261 -4.50 44.75 33.91
CA ARG A 261 -4.15 45.88 34.77
C ARG A 261 -4.66 47.20 34.19
N ILE A 262 -4.33 47.52 32.94
CA ILE A 262 -4.74 48.78 32.31
C ILE A 262 -6.27 48.89 32.22
N ARG A 263 -6.97 47.77 31.98
CA ARG A 263 -8.45 47.74 32.02
C ARG A 263 -9.01 47.94 33.43
N MET A 264 -8.29 47.55 34.47
CA MET A 264 -8.64 47.89 35.86
C MET A 264 -8.45 49.38 36.10
N ASP A 265 -7.31 49.95 35.69
CA ASP A 265 -7.00 51.37 35.86
C ASP A 265 -8.00 52.27 35.13
N LEU A 266 -8.39 51.91 33.89
CA LEU A 266 -9.45 52.60 33.15
C LEU A 266 -10.82 52.51 33.86
N ARG A 267 -11.14 51.36 34.49
CA ARG A 267 -12.39 51.20 35.26
C ARG A 267 -12.36 52.00 36.57
N GLU A 268 -11.20 52.10 37.20
CA GLU A 268 -11.01 52.91 38.40
C GLU A 268 -11.11 54.40 38.07
N TYR A 269 -10.40 54.86 37.04
CA TYR A 269 -10.49 56.23 36.55
C TYR A 269 -11.94 56.62 36.19
N LYS A 270 -12.65 55.73 35.48
CA LYS A 270 -14.09 55.87 35.24
C LYS A 270 -14.86 56.12 36.54
N ARG A 271 -14.62 55.29 37.55
CA ARG A 271 -15.35 55.32 38.83
C ARG A 271 -15.11 56.63 39.55
N GLU A 272 -13.86 57.06 39.67
CA GLU A 272 -13.46 58.30 40.34
C GLU A 272 -14.06 59.53 39.65
N VAL A 273 -13.84 59.66 38.35
CA VAL A 273 -14.30 60.80 37.56
C VAL A 273 -15.83 60.80 37.43
N SER A 274 -16.46 59.63 37.33
CA SER A 274 -17.92 59.55 37.35
C SER A 274 -18.48 59.95 38.72
N GLN A 275 -17.82 59.65 39.84
CA GLN A 275 -18.27 60.13 41.15
C GLN A 275 -18.16 61.65 41.26
N GLU A 276 -17.06 62.23 40.77
CA GLU A 276 -16.86 63.68 40.74
C GLU A 276 -17.92 64.38 39.87
N LEU A 277 -18.20 63.87 38.67
CA LEU A 277 -19.17 64.45 37.74
C LEU A 277 -20.63 64.17 38.12
N CYS A 278 -20.94 62.99 38.65
CA CYS A 278 -22.31 62.59 39.01
C CYS A 278 -22.80 63.17 40.34
N SER A 279 -21.92 63.75 41.18
CA SER A 279 -22.33 64.57 42.33
C SER A 279 -23.20 65.78 41.93
N ARG A 280 -23.25 66.11 40.62
CA ARG A 280 -23.99 67.25 40.04
C ARG A 280 -25.16 66.83 39.12
N GLY A 281 -25.51 65.55 39.05
CA GLY A 281 -26.66 65.03 38.28
C GLY A 281 -26.40 63.65 37.64
N ARG A 282 -27.46 62.85 37.40
CA ARG A 282 -27.36 61.54 36.73
C ARG A 282 -26.95 61.71 35.26
N ALA A 283 -25.65 61.70 34.99
CA ALA A 283 -25.11 61.63 33.64
C ALA A 283 -24.76 60.18 33.29
N GLU A 284 -25.23 59.70 32.14
CA GLU A 284 -24.78 58.43 31.57
C GLU A 284 -23.36 58.59 31.04
N TRP A 285 -22.38 58.17 31.84
CA TRP A 285 -20.98 58.11 31.43
C TRP A 285 -20.71 56.76 30.76
N LYS A 286 -20.07 56.75 29.59
CA LYS A 286 -19.73 55.50 28.88
C LYS A 286 -18.40 55.59 28.12
N TYR A 287 -17.60 54.52 28.22
CA TYR A 287 -16.54 54.26 27.26
C TYR A 287 -17.14 53.66 25.98
N ILE A 288 -16.81 54.26 24.85
CA ILE A 288 -17.13 53.72 23.51
C ILE A 288 -15.86 53.13 22.89
N ASN A 289 -16.01 52.31 21.84
CA ASN A 289 -14.89 51.66 21.16
C ASN A 289 -13.99 50.85 22.10
N THR A 290 -14.58 50.05 22.99
CA THR A 290 -13.85 49.17 23.91
C THR A 290 -13.29 47.91 23.24
N ASP A 291 -13.62 47.72 21.97
CA ASP A 291 -13.21 46.59 21.14
C ASP A 291 -11.77 46.81 20.64
N PRO A 292 -10.85 45.82 20.76
CA PRO A 292 -9.45 45.95 20.36
C PRO A 292 -9.25 46.40 18.90
N ASP A 293 -10.17 46.08 18.01
CA ASP A 293 -10.02 46.35 16.56
C ASP A 293 -10.50 47.75 16.15
N LYS A 294 -11.12 48.51 17.07
CA LYS A 294 -11.66 49.84 16.76
C LYS A 294 -10.60 50.93 16.91
N LYS A 295 -10.59 51.88 15.96
CA LYS A 295 -9.85 53.14 16.10
C LYS A 295 -10.48 54.01 17.19
N ASP A 296 -9.66 54.85 17.82
CA ASP A 296 -10.06 55.73 18.93
C ASP A 296 -10.71 54.96 20.09
N LYS A 297 -9.92 54.11 20.75
CA LYS A 297 -10.37 53.20 21.82
C LYS A 297 -10.68 53.94 23.11
N TYR A 298 -11.67 53.47 23.87
CA TYR A 298 -12.02 54.02 25.20
C TYR A 298 -12.28 55.54 25.21
N LEU A 299 -12.87 56.09 24.14
CA LEU A 299 -13.36 57.46 24.14
C LEU A 299 -14.44 57.65 25.21
N ILE A 300 -14.37 58.77 25.94
CA ILE A 300 -15.35 59.13 26.96
C ILE A 300 -16.54 59.80 26.27
N GLU A 301 -17.72 59.16 26.31
CA GLU A 301 -18.97 59.73 25.79
C GLU A 301 -19.80 60.31 26.94
N LEU A 302 -20.14 61.60 26.84
CA LEU A 302 -20.95 62.33 27.81
C LEU A 302 -22.04 63.17 27.12
N PRO A 303 -23.23 63.35 27.71
CA PRO A 303 -24.24 64.28 27.20
C PRO A 303 -23.71 65.71 27.12
N ALA A 304 -24.10 66.46 26.09
CA ALA A 304 -23.67 67.85 25.90
C ALA A 304 -24.09 68.81 27.03
N SER A 305 -25.06 68.39 27.86
CA SER A 305 -25.50 69.12 29.06
C SER A 305 -24.51 69.04 30.24
N VAL A 306 -23.55 68.11 30.20
CA VAL A 306 -22.57 67.91 31.28
C VAL A 306 -21.41 68.88 31.10
N ARG A 307 -21.13 69.70 32.12
CA ARG A 307 -19.95 70.56 32.14
C ARG A 307 -18.73 69.73 32.57
N VAL A 308 -17.80 69.55 31.65
CA VAL A 308 -16.54 68.83 31.88
C VAL A 308 -15.43 69.78 32.37
N PRO A 309 -14.45 69.30 33.17
CA PRO A 309 -13.28 70.07 33.54
C PRO A 309 -12.32 70.28 32.36
N GLY A 310 -11.35 71.20 32.52
CA GLY A 310 -10.52 71.72 31.43
C GLY A 310 -9.53 70.72 30.82
N ASP A 311 -9.29 69.61 31.51
CA ASP A 311 -8.45 68.47 31.08
C ASP A 311 -9.14 67.56 30.05
N PHE A 312 -10.45 67.76 29.80
CA PHE A 312 -11.20 67.01 28.80
C PHE A 312 -11.06 67.65 27.41
N VAL A 313 -10.26 67.01 26.55
CA VAL A 313 -10.07 67.42 25.16
C VAL A 313 -11.14 66.78 24.29
N MET A 314 -11.99 67.60 23.66
CA MET A 314 -13.08 67.13 22.81
C MET A 314 -12.53 66.58 21.48
N LYS A 315 -12.91 65.35 21.14
CA LYS A 315 -12.50 64.65 19.90
C LYS A 315 -13.63 64.55 18.87
N GLY A 316 -14.88 64.71 19.29
CA GLY A 316 -16.01 64.70 18.36
C GLY A 316 -17.37 64.90 19.03
N LYS A 317 -18.42 64.96 18.20
CA LYS A 317 -19.82 65.12 18.62
C LYS A 317 -20.69 64.10 17.88
N ARG A 318 -21.75 63.61 18.52
CA ARG A 318 -22.70 62.66 17.93
C ARG A 318 -24.14 63.07 18.28
N GLY A 319 -25.00 63.13 17.27
CA GLY A 319 -26.38 63.59 17.40
C GLY A 319 -26.54 65.12 17.37
N SER A 320 -27.78 65.60 17.50
CA SER A 320 -28.14 67.02 17.52
C SER A 320 -29.24 67.31 18.55
N GLY A 321 -29.32 68.56 19.02
CA GLY A 321 -30.32 69.00 19.99
C GLY A 321 -30.17 68.36 21.38
N ALA A 322 -31.28 68.11 22.07
CA ALA A 322 -31.30 67.63 23.46
C ALA A 322 -30.71 66.22 23.67
N LYS A 323 -30.43 65.47 22.61
CA LYS A 323 -29.81 64.13 22.65
C LYS A 323 -28.34 64.12 22.21
N GLN A 324 -27.74 65.29 22.02
CA GLN A 324 -26.34 65.40 21.60
C GLN A 324 -25.40 64.89 22.70
N VAL A 325 -24.42 64.07 22.29
CA VAL A 325 -23.31 63.61 23.14
C VAL A 325 -21.98 64.09 22.57
N ASN A 326 -21.07 64.48 23.46
CA ASN A 326 -19.72 64.90 23.13
C ASN A 326 -18.74 63.78 23.53
N LYS A 327 -17.70 63.60 22.72
CA LYS A 327 -16.66 62.58 22.91
C LYS A 327 -15.35 63.24 23.32
N TYR A 328 -14.68 62.69 24.33
CA TYR A 328 -13.47 63.29 24.91
C TYR A 328 -12.36 62.26 25.16
N TYR A 329 -11.13 62.76 25.22
CA TYR A 329 -10.03 62.13 25.97
C TYR A 329 -9.57 63.06 27.09
N THR A 330 -9.07 62.47 28.16
CA THR A 330 -8.20 63.16 29.13
C THR A 330 -6.77 62.69 28.91
N ALA A 331 -5.79 63.43 29.42
CA ALA A 331 -4.38 63.01 29.33
C ALA A 331 -4.16 61.60 29.91
N VAL A 332 -4.79 61.30 31.05
CA VAL A 332 -4.72 59.98 31.71
C VAL A 332 -5.29 58.87 30.83
N VAL A 333 -6.48 59.07 30.24
CA VAL A 333 -7.08 58.05 29.35
C VAL A 333 -6.27 57.91 28.07
N GLU A 334 -5.72 59.00 27.53
CA GLU A 334 -4.89 58.95 26.33
C GLU A 334 -3.60 58.15 26.56
N ASP A 335 -2.95 58.31 27.71
CA ASP A 335 -1.73 57.56 28.05
C ASP A 335 -2.05 56.08 28.33
N LEU A 336 -3.10 55.77 29.10
CA LEU A 336 -3.56 54.39 29.33
C LEU A 336 -3.97 53.69 28.02
N VAL A 337 -4.59 54.41 27.07
CA VAL A 337 -4.93 53.85 25.76
C VAL A 337 -3.68 53.58 24.93
N LYS A 338 -2.66 54.44 24.97
CA LYS A 338 -1.37 54.17 24.29
C LYS A 338 -0.69 52.93 24.86
N GLU A 339 -0.63 52.79 26.18
CA GLU A 339 -0.09 51.59 26.83
C GLU A 339 -0.90 50.33 26.46
N LEU A 340 -2.23 50.45 26.41
CA LEU A 340 -3.11 49.35 26.01
C LEU A 340 -2.86 48.94 24.55
N GLU A 341 -2.62 49.89 23.65
CA GLU A 341 -2.28 49.61 22.25
C GLU A 341 -0.94 48.90 22.13
N GLN A 342 0.08 49.34 22.85
CA GLN A 342 1.39 48.66 22.90
C GLN A 342 1.26 47.22 23.42
N ALA A 343 0.45 47.01 24.46
CA ALA A 343 0.21 45.67 25.01
C ALA A 343 -0.53 44.77 24.00
N TYR A 344 -1.52 45.28 23.26
CA TYR A 344 -2.17 44.51 22.19
C TYR A 344 -1.22 44.18 21.03
N ASP A 345 -0.40 45.13 20.59
CA ASP A 345 0.59 44.90 19.54
C ASP A 345 1.61 43.83 19.97
N LEU A 346 2.06 43.89 21.22
CA LEU A 346 2.95 42.88 21.81
C LEU A 346 2.26 41.51 21.87
N ILE A 347 1.00 41.43 22.28
CA ILE A 347 0.21 40.18 22.26
C ILE A 347 0.15 39.60 20.84
N GLN A 348 -0.10 40.42 19.81
CA GLN A 348 -0.17 39.94 18.43
C GLN A 348 1.19 39.42 17.91
N ASP A 349 2.28 40.15 18.16
CA ASP A 349 3.64 39.71 17.84
C ASP A 349 4.00 38.39 18.54
N ARG A 350 3.67 38.28 19.84
CA ARG A 350 3.98 37.11 20.66
C ARG A 350 3.10 35.91 20.34
N ARG A 351 1.86 36.08 19.87
CA ARG A 351 1.02 34.99 19.36
C ARG A 351 1.68 34.24 18.21
N ALA A 352 2.22 34.98 17.24
CA ALA A 352 2.91 34.38 16.10
C ALA A 352 4.17 33.62 16.53
N LYS A 353 4.95 34.19 17.46
CA LYS A 353 6.15 33.54 18.03
C LYS A 353 5.81 32.32 18.89
N GLY A 354 4.75 32.39 19.70
CA GLY A 354 4.26 31.27 20.50
C GLY A 354 3.92 30.05 19.65
N LEU A 355 3.29 30.26 18.49
CA LEU A 355 3.02 29.18 17.53
C LEU A 355 4.32 28.55 17.00
N GLN A 356 5.33 29.37 16.68
CA GLN A 356 6.64 28.88 16.23
C GLN A 356 7.34 28.06 17.33
N LEU A 357 7.29 28.50 18.58
CA LEU A 357 7.88 27.78 19.72
C LEU A 357 7.22 26.41 19.92
N VAL A 358 5.89 26.34 19.82
CA VAL A 358 5.13 25.10 19.92
C VAL A 358 5.53 24.12 18.80
N PHE A 359 5.62 24.60 17.56
CA PHE A 359 6.06 23.77 16.44
C PHE A 359 7.52 23.34 16.54
N ALA A 360 8.42 24.23 16.97
CA ALA A 360 9.83 23.88 17.18
C ALA A 360 9.99 22.79 18.25
N LYS A 361 9.21 22.88 19.34
CA LYS A 361 9.17 21.82 20.36
C LYS A 361 8.65 20.51 19.77
N PHE A 362 7.58 20.56 18.98
CA PHE A 362 7.04 19.36 18.33
C PHE A 362 8.04 18.72 17.36
N ASP A 363 8.77 19.54 16.60
CA ASP A 363 9.81 19.07 15.68
C ASP A 363 10.99 18.44 16.42
N SER A 364 11.37 18.95 17.60
CA SER A 364 12.40 18.32 18.43
C SER A 364 12.06 16.90 18.90
N GLN A 365 10.78 16.54 18.87
CA GLN A 365 10.25 15.22 19.26
C GLN A 365 9.89 14.34 18.05
N ARG A 366 10.35 14.71 16.85
CA ARG A 366 10.04 14.03 15.59
C ARG A 366 10.24 12.52 15.62
N ALA A 367 11.40 12.06 16.10
CA ALA A 367 11.72 10.63 16.13
C ALA A 367 10.72 9.82 16.97
N LEU A 368 10.20 10.41 18.04
CA LEU A 368 9.19 9.80 18.91
C LEU A 368 7.88 9.58 18.12
N PHE A 369 7.36 10.63 17.48
CA PHE A 369 6.09 10.55 16.77
C PHE A 369 6.18 9.73 15.47
N GLU A 370 7.32 9.75 14.78
CA GLU A 370 7.58 8.90 13.61
C GLU A 370 7.64 7.41 14.01
N ALA A 371 8.24 7.08 15.16
CA ALA A 371 8.24 5.70 15.67
C ALA A 371 6.82 5.20 15.95
N ALA A 372 5.97 6.02 16.56
CA ALA A 372 4.56 5.68 16.77
C ALA A 372 3.81 5.46 15.44
N ALA A 373 4.00 6.37 14.47
CA ALA A 373 3.37 6.25 13.15
C ALA A 373 3.85 5.01 12.38
N SER A 374 5.10 4.60 12.56
CA SER A 374 5.63 3.35 11.99
C SER A 374 5.01 2.12 12.66
N ALA A 375 4.94 2.11 14.00
CA ALA A 375 4.37 1.01 14.76
C ALA A 375 2.87 0.81 14.44
N THR A 376 2.08 1.89 14.36
CA THR A 376 0.67 1.83 13.96
C THR A 376 0.50 1.37 12.51
N ALA A 377 1.38 1.77 11.59
CA ALA A 377 1.33 1.32 10.21
C ALA A 377 1.63 -0.18 10.07
N ILE A 378 2.63 -0.70 10.79
CA ILE A 378 2.95 -2.12 10.82
C ILE A 378 1.80 -2.91 11.44
N LEU A 379 1.29 -2.48 12.60
CA LEU A 379 0.17 -3.14 13.28
C LEU A 379 -1.07 -3.21 12.38
N ASP A 380 -1.45 -2.11 11.73
CA ASP A 380 -2.62 -2.08 10.85
C ASP A 380 -2.44 -3.01 9.62
N ALA A 381 -1.23 -3.10 9.07
CA ALA A 381 -0.92 -4.05 7.99
C ALA A 381 -0.98 -5.51 8.46
N LEU A 382 -0.47 -5.83 9.65
CA LEU A 382 -0.59 -7.16 10.27
C LEU A 382 -2.06 -7.51 10.53
N CYS A 383 -2.82 -6.58 11.11
CA CYS A 383 -4.26 -6.75 11.33
C CYS A 383 -5.01 -7.00 10.03
N ALA A 384 -4.64 -6.34 8.92
CA ALA A 384 -5.25 -6.59 7.62
C ALA A 384 -4.98 -8.01 7.09
N LEU A 385 -3.75 -8.53 7.26
CA LEU A 385 -3.41 -9.91 6.93
C LEU A 385 -4.13 -10.92 7.86
N ALA A 386 -4.25 -10.61 9.14
CA ALA A 386 -4.97 -11.44 10.12
C ALA A 386 -6.46 -11.58 9.78
N GLN A 387 -7.08 -10.53 9.24
CA GLN A 387 -8.46 -10.58 8.78
C GLN A 387 -8.64 -11.48 7.56
N LEU A 388 -7.66 -11.50 6.66
CA LEU A 388 -7.64 -12.45 5.56
C LEU A 388 -7.48 -13.89 6.06
N ALA A 389 -6.55 -14.10 7.00
CA ALA A 389 -6.28 -15.40 7.63
C ALA A 389 -7.51 -15.97 8.37
N SER A 390 -8.40 -15.11 8.86
CA SER A 390 -9.64 -15.51 9.54
C SER A 390 -10.73 -16.01 8.57
N PHE A 391 -10.57 -15.85 7.25
CA PHE A 391 -11.53 -16.38 6.29
C PHE A 391 -11.45 -17.91 6.18
N PRO A 392 -12.59 -18.61 6.00
CA PRO A 392 -12.59 -20.05 5.81
C PRO A 392 -11.69 -20.51 4.66
N GLY A 393 -10.95 -21.60 4.89
CA GLY A 393 -10.08 -22.21 3.91
C GLY A 393 -8.76 -21.47 3.66
N TYR A 394 -8.41 -20.49 4.48
CA TYR A 394 -7.05 -19.94 4.53
C TYR A 394 -6.21 -20.74 5.53
N THR A 395 -4.98 -21.05 5.15
CA THR A 395 -4.05 -21.83 5.98
C THR A 395 -2.71 -21.10 6.11
N ARG A 396 -2.00 -21.37 7.20
CA ARG A 396 -0.64 -20.87 7.42
C ARG A 396 0.31 -21.61 6.47
N PRO A 397 1.07 -20.90 5.61
CA PRO A 397 2.03 -21.55 4.73
C PRO A 397 3.23 -22.06 5.53
N HIS A 398 3.68 -23.28 5.23
CA HIS A 398 4.89 -23.85 5.79
C HIS A 398 6.08 -23.51 4.89
N ILE A 399 6.85 -22.49 5.30
CA ILE A 399 8.04 -22.07 4.56
C ILE A 399 9.18 -23.05 4.86
N LEU A 400 9.75 -23.65 3.83
CA LEU A 400 10.84 -24.62 3.92
C LEU A 400 12.20 -23.93 3.78
N GLU A 401 13.22 -24.50 4.43
CA GLU A 401 14.61 -24.10 4.19
C GLU A 401 15.04 -24.49 2.78
N TYR A 402 15.88 -23.66 2.18
CA TYR A 402 16.36 -23.91 0.84
C TYR A 402 17.61 -24.80 0.85
N GLU A 403 17.47 -26.06 0.44
CA GLU A 403 18.55 -27.05 0.39
C GLU A 403 19.07 -27.29 -1.04
N GLY A 404 19.29 -26.21 -1.81
CA GLY A 404 19.82 -26.28 -3.18
C GLY A 404 18.78 -26.54 -4.27
N LYS A 405 17.54 -26.85 -3.88
CA LYS A 405 16.42 -27.12 -4.79
C LYS A 405 15.16 -26.44 -4.28
N ALA A 406 14.56 -25.59 -5.12
CA ALA A 406 13.27 -24.98 -4.80
C ALA A 406 12.12 -26.01 -4.85
N ILE A 407 11.17 -25.88 -3.94
CA ILE A 407 10.03 -26.78 -3.76
C ILE A 407 8.77 -25.93 -3.63
N MET A 408 7.67 -26.39 -4.24
CA MET A 408 6.34 -25.81 -4.04
C MET A 408 5.29 -26.92 -4.10
N SER A 409 4.48 -27.02 -3.06
CA SER A 409 3.39 -27.96 -2.95
C SER A 409 2.20 -27.29 -2.28
N PHE A 410 1.01 -27.49 -2.85
CA PHE A 410 -0.23 -27.03 -2.26
C PHE A 410 -1.37 -27.99 -2.55
N GLU A 411 -2.25 -28.14 -1.56
CA GLU A 411 -3.45 -28.97 -1.59
C GLU A 411 -4.69 -28.09 -1.57
N GLN A 412 -5.63 -28.41 -2.46
CA GLN A 412 -6.91 -27.74 -2.62
C GLN A 412 -6.80 -26.21 -2.71
N ALA A 413 -5.79 -25.73 -3.44
CA ALA A 413 -5.50 -24.32 -3.55
C ALA A 413 -6.51 -23.60 -4.45
N ARG A 414 -6.84 -22.35 -4.07
CA ARG A 414 -7.84 -21.52 -4.75
C ARG A 414 -7.27 -20.18 -5.17
N HIS A 415 -7.91 -19.53 -6.14
CA HIS A 415 -7.51 -18.20 -6.59
C HIS A 415 -8.19 -17.12 -5.72
N PRO A 416 -7.46 -16.32 -4.92
CA PRO A 416 -8.07 -15.43 -3.92
C PRO A 416 -9.06 -14.40 -4.48
N CYS A 417 -8.83 -13.91 -5.71
CA CYS A 417 -9.71 -12.92 -6.35
C CYS A 417 -10.98 -13.50 -6.97
N VAL A 418 -10.97 -14.76 -7.43
CA VAL A 418 -12.09 -15.37 -8.15
C VAL A 418 -13.11 -15.95 -7.16
N GLU A 419 -12.64 -16.44 -6.01
CA GLU A 419 -13.49 -16.93 -4.92
C GLU A 419 -14.40 -15.81 -4.33
N GLY A 420 -13.92 -14.57 -4.30
CA GLY A 420 -14.60 -13.45 -3.65
C GLY A 420 -15.57 -12.63 -4.51
N SER A 421 -15.71 -12.90 -5.81
CA SER A 421 -16.42 -12.03 -6.75
C SER A 421 -17.95 -12.13 -6.74
N GLY A 422 -18.57 -12.86 -5.80
CA GLY A 422 -20.02 -12.93 -5.62
C GLY A 422 -20.79 -13.64 -6.76
N THR A 423 -20.10 -14.04 -7.82
CA THR A 423 -20.57 -14.99 -8.82
C THR A 423 -20.48 -16.38 -8.22
N SER A 424 -21.56 -16.79 -7.56
CA SER A 424 -21.77 -18.12 -6.99
C SER A 424 -21.72 -19.23 -8.05
N SER A 425 -20.51 -19.60 -8.45
CA SER A 425 -20.16 -20.92 -8.95
C SER A 425 -18.92 -21.33 -8.18
N ASP A 426 -19.04 -22.37 -7.35
CA ASP A 426 -17.98 -22.87 -6.48
C ASP A 426 -16.65 -22.93 -7.24
N PHE A 427 -15.67 -22.10 -6.84
CA PHE A 427 -14.33 -22.16 -7.43
C PHE A 427 -13.76 -23.53 -7.14
N ILE A 428 -13.32 -24.25 -8.17
CA ILE A 428 -12.83 -25.62 -8.01
C ILE A 428 -11.37 -25.58 -7.57
N PRO A 429 -11.06 -26.05 -6.34
CA PRO A 429 -9.70 -26.08 -5.82
C PRO A 429 -8.80 -27.06 -6.59
N ASN A 430 -7.51 -26.78 -6.64
CA ASN A 430 -6.53 -27.57 -7.39
C ASN A 430 -5.28 -27.88 -6.56
N ASP A 431 -4.78 -29.11 -6.72
CA ASP A 431 -3.53 -29.55 -6.13
C ASP A 431 -2.37 -29.29 -7.10
N LEU A 432 -1.21 -28.86 -6.61
CA LEU A 432 0.02 -28.80 -7.40
C LEU A 432 1.20 -29.18 -6.54
N SER A 433 2.14 -29.91 -7.11
CA SER A 433 3.42 -30.21 -6.46
C SER A 433 4.53 -30.21 -7.51
N LEU A 434 5.58 -29.44 -7.24
CA LEU A 434 6.76 -29.27 -8.07
C LEU A 434 8.02 -29.29 -7.19
N GLY A 435 8.98 -30.14 -7.56
CA GLY A 435 10.26 -30.30 -6.89
C GLY A 435 10.19 -30.95 -5.50
N ALA A 436 9.02 -31.42 -5.07
CA ALA A 436 8.79 -32.02 -3.76
C ALA A 436 9.28 -33.47 -3.67
N GLU A 437 9.40 -34.00 -2.45
CA GLU A 437 9.71 -35.41 -2.23
C GLU A 437 8.57 -36.28 -2.79
N GLY A 438 8.89 -37.16 -3.75
CA GLY A 438 7.89 -37.93 -4.51
C GLY A 438 7.33 -37.25 -5.77
N ALA A 439 7.63 -35.97 -5.99
CA ALA A 439 7.30 -35.22 -7.21
C ALA A 439 8.53 -34.39 -7.67
N PRO A 440 9.59 -35.05 -8.18
CA PRO A 440 10.86 -34.41 -8.51
C PRO A 440 10.77 -33.43 -9.70
N GLU A 441 9.65 -33.44 -10.42
CA GLU A 441 9.42 -32.61 -11.59
C GLU A 441 9.40 -31.14 -11.23
N ARG A 442 10.10 -30.32 -12.02
CA ARG A 442 10.20 -28.87 -11.80
C ARG A 442 9.39 -28.06 -12.78
N VAL A 443 9.09 -28.66 -13.94
CA VAL A 443 8.34 -28.03 -15.01
C VAL A 443 7.03 -28.77 -15.21
N LEU A 444 5.91 -28.09 -14.98
CA LEU A 444 4.59 -28.57 -15.40
C LEU A 444 4.33 -28.12 -16.83
N LEU A 445 4.24 -29.06 -17.76
CA LEU A 445 3.72 -28.81 -19.09
C LEU A 445 2.21 -29.02 -19.09
N LEU A 446 1.48 -27.90 -19.14
CA LEU A 446 0.02 -27.86 -19.01
C LEU A 446 -0.64 -27.79 -20.38
N SER A 447 -1.51 -28.76 -20.65
CA SER A 447 -2.35 -28.82 -21.85
C SER A 447 -3.84 -28.67 -21.50
N GLY A 448 -4.68 -28.53 -22.53
CA GLY A 448 -6.14 -28.46 -22.37
C GLY A 448 -6.78 -27.24 -23.01
N PRO A 449 -8.12 -27.15 -23.01
CA PRO A 449 -8.86 -26.11 -23.73
C PRO A 449 -8.63 -24.70 -23.14
N ASN A 450 -8.77 -23.65 -23.96
CA ASN A 450 -8.56 -22.25 -23.54
C ASN A 450 -9.45 -21.83 -22.37
N MET A 451 -10.70 -22.31 -22.35
CA MET A 451 -11.66 -22.03 -21.29
C MET A 451 -11.56 -23.01 -20.11
N GLY A 452 -10.56 -23.90 -20.09
CA GLY A 452 -10.39 -24.91 -19.04
C GLY A 452 -9.72 -24.42 -17.75
N GLY A 453 -9.32 -23.14 -17.67
CA GLY A 453 -8.72 -22.57 -16.45
C GLY A 453 -7.18 -22.59 -16.39
N LYS A 454 -6.48 -22.86 -17.49
CA LYS A 454 -5.01 -22.89 -17.54
C LYS A 454 -4.37 -21.60 -17.01
N SER A 455 -4.72 -20.45 -17.57
CA SER A 455 -4.18 -19.16 -17.15
C SER A 455 -4.53 -18.81 -15.70
N THR A 456 -5.69 -19.27 -15.20
CA THR A 456 -6.10 -19.12 -13.80
C THR A 456 -5.20 -19.91 -12.86
N LEU A 457 -4.88 -21.16 -13.18
CA LEU A 457 -3.95 -21.99 -12.39
C LEU A 457 -2.54 -21.37 -12.34
N LEU A 458 -2.05 -20.87 -13.48
CA LEU A 458 -0.76 -20.18 -13.58
C LEU A 458 -0.71 -18.94 -12.68
N ARG A 459 -1.75 -18.08 -12.75
CA ARG A 459 -1.86 -16.87 -11.91
C ARG A 459 -1.99 -17.20 -10.42
N GLN A 460 -2.84 -18.16 -10.09
CA GLN A 460 -3.06 -18.63 -8.72
C GLN A 460 -1.75 -19.04 -8.05
N THR A 461 -0.93 -19.82 -8.74
CA THR A 461 0.36 -20.31 -8.22
C THR A 461 1.28 -19.14 -7.82
N CYS A 462 1.40 -18.13 -8.68
CA CYS A 462 2.21 -16.95 -8.39
C CYS A 462 1.64 -16.10 -7.24
N ILE A 463 0.32 -15.94 -7.18
CA ILE A 463 -0.34 -15.15 -6.13
C ILE A 463 -0.17 -15.83 -4.77
N ILE A 464 -0.29 -17.15 -4.69
CA ILE A 464 -0.04 -17.91 -3.46
C ILE A 464 1.40 -17.72 -2.99
N ALA A 465 2.38 -17.79 -3.90
CA ALA A 465 3.79 -17.55 -3.57
C ALA A 465 4.01 -16.13 -2.99
N ILE A 466 3.37 -15.12 -3.58
CA ILE A 466 3.42 -13.74 -3.08
C ILE A 466 2.77 -13.64 -1.70
N LEU A 467 1.57 -14.19 -1.50
CA LEU A 467 0.86 -14.18 -0.23
C LEU A 467 1.66 -14.85 0.90
N ALA A 468 2.27 -16.01 0.59
CA ALA A 468 3.12 -16.71 1.54
C ALA A 468 4.34 -15.86 1.93
N GLN A 469 5.03 -15.26 0.96
CA GLN A 469 6.23 -14.46 1.21
C GLN A 469 5.98 -13.06 1.77
N ILE A 470 4.76 -12.53 1.74
CA ILE A 470 4.40 -11.35 2.54
C ILE A 470 4.05 -11.71 3.99
N GLY A 471 4.15 -12.98 4.40
CA GLY A 471 3.80 -13.47 5.74
C GLY A 471 2.29 -13.58 5.97
N GLY A 472 1.49 -13.69 4.90
CA GLY A 472 0.05 -13.87 4.97
C GLY A 472 -0.35 -15.34 4.86
N PHE A 473 -1.56 -15.65 5.30
CA PHE A 473 -2.17 -16.97 5.07
C PHE A 473 -2.62 -17.09 3.61
N VAL A 474 -2.65 -18.31 3.10
CA VAL A 474 -2.95 -18.61 1.69
C VAL A 474 -4.24 -19.41 1.56
N PRO A 475 -5.03 -19.23 0.48
CA PRO A 475 -6.28 -19.96 0.27
C PRO A 475 -6.02 -21.39 -0.23
N ALA A 476 -5.64 -22.28 0.68
CA ALA A 476 -5.36 -23.68 0.43
C ALA A 476 -5.64 -24.47 1.72
N GLU A 477 -5.82 -25.79 1.62
CA GLU A 477 -5.86 -26.64 2.81
C GLU A 477 -4.46 -26.83 3.40
N GLN A 478 -3.48 -27.07 2.51
CA GLN A 478 -2.06 -27.14 2.87
C GLN A 478 -1.23 -26.38 1.86
N CYS A 479 -0.15 -25.76 2.33
CA CYS A 479 0.84 -25.08 1.48
C CYS A 479 2.22 -25.23 2.08
N SER A 480 3.15 -25.78 1.31
CA SER A 480 4.56 -25.90 1.64
C SER A 480 5.42 -25.39 0.49
N MET A 481 6.33 -24.46 0.76
CA MET A 481 7.22 -23.95 -0.30
C MET A 481 8.54 -23.40 0.24
N THR A 482 9.58 -23.45 -0.58
CA THR A 482 10.81 -22.68 -0.35
C THR A 482 10.62 -21.24 -0.84
N PRO A 483 11.24 -20.22 -0.22
CA PRO A 483 11.20 -18.85 -0.72
C PRO A 483 11.69 -18.72 -2.18
N VAL A 484 10.91 -18.00 -2.97
CA VAL A 484 11.15 -17.67 -4.37
C VAL A 484 11.79 -16.28 -4.48
N ASP A 485 12.90 -16.19 -5.21
CA ASP A 485 13.66 -14.94 -5.37
C ASP A 485 13.03 -13.99 -6.39
N ARG A 486 12.40 -14.53 -7.44
CA ARG A 486 11.77 -13.76 -8.50
C ARG A 486 10.68 -14.57 -9.20
N ILE A 487 9.60 -13.88 -9.58
CA ILE A 487 8.53 -14.44 -10.41
C ILE A 487 8.64 -13.85 -11.82
N TYR A 488 8.72 -14.72 -12.81
CA TYR A 488 8.70 -14.38 -14.22
C TYR A 488 7.35 -14.75 -14.81
N THR A 489 6.73 -13.81 -15.53
CA THR A 489 5.41 -14.04 -16.12
C THR A 489 5.41 -13.70 -17.59
N ARG A 490 4.92 -14.64 -18.40
CA ARG A 490 4.48 -14.42 -19.77
C ARG A 490 3.01 -14.82 -19.84
N LEU A 491 2.11 -13.86 -19.62
CA LEU A 491 0.65 -14.06 -19.63
C LEU A 491 0.00 -13.11 -20.64
N GLY A 492 -0.70 -13.65 -21.64
CA GLY A 492 -1.51 -12.87 -22.59
C GLY A 492 -0.73 -12.05 -23.63
N ALA A 493 -1.41 -11.56 -24.67
CA ALA A 493 -0.84 -10.65 -25.65
C ALA A 493 -1.25 -9.21 -25.29
N SER A 494 -0.33 -8.43 -24.71
CA SER A 494 -0.54 -7.00 -24.51
C SER A 494 0.20 -6.24 -25.61
N ASP A 495 -0.54 -5.66 -26.56
CA ASP A 495 0.06 -4.90 -27.65
C ASP A 495 0.64 -3.59 -27.13
N ARG A 496 1.91 -3.32 -27.44
CA ARG A 496 2.54 -2.01 -27.20
C ARG A 496 2.50 -1.17 -28.48
N ILE A 497 1.30 -0.93 -28.99
CA ILE A 497 1.05 -0.24 -30.27
C ILE A 497 1.76 1.13 -30.31
N LEU A 498 1.69 1.89 -29.20
CA LEU A 498 2.31 3.22 -29.09
C LEU A 498 3.85 3.22 -29.13
N LEU A 499 4.49 2.08 -28.84
CA LEU A 499 5.95 1.91 -28.90
C LEU A 499 6.42 1.25 -30.20
N GLY A 500 5.51 0.94 -31.14
CA GLY A 500 5.84 0.30 -32.40
C GLY A 500 6.42 -1.11 -32.27
N GLN A 501 6.22 -1.77 -31.12
CA GLN A 501 6.74 -3.12 -30.88
C GLN A 501 5.72 -4.16 -31.35
N SER A 502 6.18 -5.14 -32.15
CA SER A 502 5.40 -6.31 -32.51
C SER A 502 5.06 -7.14 -31.27
N THR A 503 3.85 -7.70 -31.23
CA THR A 503 3.34 -8.55 -30.15
C THR A 503 4.27 -9.73 -29.87
N PHE A 504 4.76 -10.35 -30.95
CA PHE A 504 5.71 -11.46 -30.89
C PHE A 504 7.08 -11.02 -30.35
N PHE A 505 7.54 -9.80 -30.67
CA PHE A 505 8.80 -9.29 -30.12
C PHE A 505 8.69 -9.04 -28.61
N VAL A 506 7.56 -8.48 -28.13
CA VAL A 506 7.33 -8.30 -26.69
C VAL A 506 7.33 -9.65 -25.98
N GLU A 507 6.63 -10.63 -26.53
CA GLU A 507 6.59 -12.01 -26.05
C GLU A 507 7.99 -12.64 -25.92
N LEU A 508 8.81 -12.54 -26.96
CA LEU A 508 10.17 -13.08 -26.93
C LEU A 508 11.09 -12.29 -26.01
N SER A 509 10.89 -10.98 -25.87
CA SER A 509 11.67 -10.15 -24.95
C SER A 509 11.41 -10.53 -23.49
N GLU A 510 10.14 -10.75 -23.12
CA GLU A 510 9.73 -11.23 -21.79
C GLU A 510 10.33 -12.62 -21.52
N THR A 511 10.22 -13.53 -22.49
CA THR A 511 10.79 -14.89 -22.41
C THR A 511 12.31 -14.83 -22.25
N ALA A 512 12.99 -13.98 -23.02
CA ALA A 512 14.43 -13.85 -22.95
C ALA A 512 14.90 -13.21 -21.62
N SER A 513 14.11 -12.31 -21.03
CA SER A 513 14.36 -11.79 -19.67
C SER A 513 14.31 -12.93 -18.65
N ALA A 514 13.27 -13.77 -18.73
CA ALA A 514 13.12 -14.93 -17.86
C ALA A 514 14.27 -15.93 -18.00
N LEU A 515 14.61 -16.35 -19.22
CA LEU A 515 15.68 -17.33 -19.43
C LEU A 515 17.06 -16.84 -18.97
N ARG A 516 17.35 -15.53 -19.12
CA ARG A 516 18.63 -14.96 -18.69
C ARG A 516 18.72 -14.74 -17.18
N GLY A 517 17.61 -14.39 -16.54
CA GLY A 517 17.63 -13.97 -15.14
C GLY A 517 17.12 -15.00 -14.13
N ALA A 518 16.37 -16.02 -14.56
CA ALA A 518 15.81 -17.03 -13.67
C ALA A 518 16.92 -17.88 -13.04
N THR A 519 16.87 -18.00 -11.72
CA THR A 519 17.73 -18.88 -10.93
C THR A 519 16.99 -20.18 -10.62
N ASN A 520 17.66 -21.15 -10.01
CA ASN A 520 17.03 -22.37 -9.53
C ASN A 520 16.07 -22.17 -8.32
N ARG A 521 15.92 -20.91 -7.86
CA ARG A 521 14.95 -20.46 -6.85
C ARG A 521 13.76 -19.70 -7.44
N SER A 522 13.82 -19.34 -8.72
CA SER A 522 12.79 -18.55 -9.37
C SER A 522 11.56 -19.37 -9.73
N LEU A 523 10.44 -18.68 -9.92
CA LEU A 523 9.21 -19.23 -10.47
C LEU A 523 8.95 -18.60 -11.84
N ALA A 524 8.79 -19.41 -12.88
CA ALA A 524 8.50 -18.95 -14.23
C ALA A 524 7.15 -19.47 -14.72
N ILE A 525 6.27 -18.59 -15.19
CA ILE A 525 5.04 -19.00 -15.86
C ILE A 525 5.05 -18.53 -17.32
N MET A 526 4.73 -19.46 -18.22
CA MET A 526 4.71 -19.26 -19.66
C MET A 526 3.35 -19.71 -20.19
N ASP A 527 2.56 -18.78 -20.73
CA ASP A 527 1.23 -19.07 -21.27
C ASP A 527 1.20 -18.89 -22.78
N GLU A 528 1.09 -20.01 -23.49
CA GLU A 528 0.93 -20.09 -24.94
C GLU A 528 2.06 -19.40 -25.73
N LEU A 529 3.31 -19.63 -25.30
CA LEU A 529 4.51 -19.12 -25.95
C LEU A 529 4.59 -19.57 -27.42
N GLY A 530 4.84 -18.62 -28.33
CA GLY A 530 4.99 -18.87 -29.77
C GLY A 530 3.75 -18.58 -30.60
N ARG A 531 2.66 -18.07 -29.99
CA ARG A 531 1.40 -17.84 -30.71
C ARG A 531 1.48 -16.73 -31.76
N GLY A 532 2.40 -15.78 -31.61
CA GLY A 532 2.58 -14.65 -32.54
C GLY A 532 3.37 -14.97 -33.81
N THR A 533 3.72 -16.23 -34.08
CA THR A 533 4.55 -16.65 -35.23
C THR A 533 4.01 -17.93 -35.90
N SER A 534 4.72 -18.43 -36.92
CA SER A 534 4.41 -19.69 -37.60
C SER A 534 4.40 -20.87 -36.61
N THR A 535 3.55 -21.88 -36.84
CA THR A 535 3.45 -23.05 -35.95
C THR A 535 4.78 -23.80 -35.81
N PHE A 536 5.57 -23.85 -36.88
CA PHE A 536 6.90 -24.48 -36.88
C PHE A 536 7.88 -23.71 -35.99
N ASP A 537 7.99 -22.39 -36.17
CA ASP A 537 8.89 -21.56 -35.36
C ASP A 537 8.44 -21.50 -33.90
N GLY A 538 7.14 -21.38 -33.66
CA GLY A 538 6.55 -21.35 -32.32
C GLY A 538 6.84 -22.63 -31.54
N THR A 539 6.64 -23.79 -32.16
CA THR A 539 6.96 -25.10 -31.53
C THR A 539 8.45 -25.22 -31.25
N ALA A 540 9.31 -24.83 -32.19
CA ALA A 540 10.77 -24.90 -32.03
C ALA A 540 11.26 -24.01 -30.88
N ILE A 541 10.79 -22.76 -30.81
CA ILE A 541 11.14 -21.81 -29.75
C ILE A 541 10.63 -22.30 -28.40
N ALA A 542 9.39 -22.77 -28.32
CA ALA A 542 8.82 -23.29 -27.08
C ALA A 542 9.59 -24.52 -26.57
N SER A 543 9.93 -25.46 -27.45
CA SER A 543 10.74 -26.64 -27.11
C SER A 543 12.13 -26.26 -26.60
N ALA A 544 12.81 -25.33 -27.29
CA ALA A 544 14.12 -24.82 -26.86
C ALA A 544 14.05 -24.08 -25.52
N THR A 545 12.95 -23.37 -25.26
CA THR A 545 12.69 -22.69 -23.99
C THR A 545 12.52 -23.68 -22.85
N ILE A 546 11.70 -24.73 -23.03
CA ILE A 546 11.54 -25.81 -22.05
C ILE A 546 12.90 -26.46 -21.75
N LYS A 547 13.66 -26.81 -22.80
CA LYS A 547 15.01 -27.36 -22.65
C LYS A 547 15.90 -26.47 -21.78
N HIS A 548 15.92 -25.16 -22.02
CA HIS A 548 16.74 -24.23 -21.26
C HIS A 548 16.30 -24.11 -19.79
N LEU A 549 14.98 -24.07 -19.54
CA LEU A 549 14.43 -24.05 -18.18
C LEU A 549 14.80 -25.30 -17.39
N VAL A 550 14.76 -26.47 -18.04
CA VAL A 550 15.04 -27.78 -17.43
C VAL A 550 16.53 -28.02 -17.22
N GLU A 551 17.37 -27.73 -18.22
CA GLU A 551 18.79 -28.08 -18.21
C GLU A 551 19.68 -27.00 -17.57
N ARG A 552 19.32 -25.73 -17.72
CA ARG A 552 20.17 -24.61 -17.27
C ARG A 552 19.62 -23.87 -16.08
N ASN A 553 18.42 -23.30 -16.18
CA ASN A 553 17.87 -22.50 -15.08
C ASN A 553 17.51 -23.39 -13.88
N GLN A 554 16.98 -24.59 -14.15
CA GLN A 554 16.46 -25.51 -13.15
C GLN A 554 15.50 -24.82 -12.17
N CYS A 555 14.72 -23.85 -12.63
CA CYS A 555 13.75 -23.12 -11.81
C CYS A 555 12.44 -23.91 -11.70
N LEU A 556 11.51 -23.47 -10.86
CA LEU A 556 10.13 -23.97 -10.92
C LEU A 556 9.44 -23.31 -12.12
N ALA A 557 8.73 -24.08 -12.94
CA ALA A 557 8.04 -23.52 -14.09
C ALA A 557 6.68 -24.15 -14.39
N LEU A 558 5.72 -23.32 -14.81
CA LEU A 558 4.44 -23.75 -15.36
C LEU A 558 4.36 -23.26 -16.81
N PHE A 559 4.26 -24.20 -17.73
CA PHE A 559 4.28 -23.94 -19.17
C PHE A 559 2.97 -24.42 -19.79
N ALA A 560 2.04 -23.49 -20.05
CA ALA A 560 0.80 -23.80 -20.75
C ALA A 560 1.00 -23.74 -22.27
N THR A 561 0.59 -24.80 -22.99
CA THR A 561 0.82 -24.90 -24.44
C THR A 561 -0.34 -25.58 -25.17
N HIS A 562 -0.46 -25.27 -26.46
CA HIS A 562 -1.32 -25.99 -27.43
C HIS A 562 -0.53 -26.91 -28.36
N TYR A 563 0.79 -26.84 -28.33
CA TYR A 563 1.63 -27.64 -29.20
C TYR A 563 1.73 -29.06 -28.66
N HIS A 564 1.03 -29.99 -29.30
CA HIS A 564 0.98 -31.39 -28.90
C HIS A 564 2.36 -32.07 -29.01
N ASN A 565 3.20 -31.63 -29.95
CA ASN A 565 4.57 -32.11 -30.11
C ASN A 565 5.44 -31.84 -28.87
N LEU A 566 5.10 -30.86 -28.02
CA LEU A 566 5.85 -30.60 -26.79
C LEU A 566 5.55 -31.64 -25.70
N LEU A 567 4.46 -32.41 -25.82
CA LEU A 567 4.11 -33.44 -24.85
C LEU A 567 5.14 -34.59 -24.81
N ASP A 568 5.97 -34.73 -25.85
CA ASP A 568 7.12 -35.65 -25.86
C ASP A 568 8.12 -35.35 -24.72
N TRP A 569 8.16 -34.11 -24.20
CA TRP A 569 8.96 -33.76 -23.03
C TRP A 569 8.54 -34.48 -21.75
N GLY A 570 7.34 -35.08 -21.70
CA GLY A 570 6.90 -35.88 -20.56
C GLY A 570 7.76 -37.11 -20.25
N GLN A 571 8.69 -37.47 -21.15
CA GLN A 571 9.69 -38.52 -20.91
C GLN A 571 10.86 -38.02 -20.04
N HIS A 572 11.05 -36.70 -19.93
CA HIS A 572 12.15 -36.12 -19.17
C HIS A 572 11.84 -36.16 -17.66
N PRO A 573 12.76 -36.62 -16.79
CA PRO A 573 12.49 -36.84 -15.36
C PRO A 573 12.15 -35.59 -14.54
N LEU A 574 12.42 -34.40 -15.09
CA LEU A 574 12.11 -33.11 -14.47
C LEU A 574 10.84 -32.44 -15.04
N VAL A 575 10.15 -33.08 -15.98
CA VAL A 575 8.96 -32.53 -16.65
C VAL A 575 7.75 -33.40 -16.33
N ARG A 576 6.71 -32.78 -15.76
CA ARG A 576 5.41 -33.41 -15.53
C ARG A 576 4.44 -32.94 -16.59
N LEU A 577 3.69 -33.88 -17.17
CA LEU A 577 2.53 -33.55 -18.01
C LEU A 577 1.30 -33.38 -17.12
N GLY A 578 0.55 -32.31 -17.36
CA GLY A 578 -0.77 -32.13 -16.78
C GLY A 578 -1.74 -31.56 -17.80
N HIS A 579 -3.03 -31.70 -17.50
CA HIS A 579 -4.08 -31.10 -18.30
C HIS A 579 -5.25 -30.64 -17.45
N MET A 580 -5.95 -29.61 -17.91
CA MET A 580 -7.23 -29.23 -17.32
C MET A 580 -8.33 -30.16 -17.85
N GLU A 581 -9.03 -30.85 -16.95
CA GLU A 581 -10.03 -31.84 -17.32
C GLU A 581 -11.26 -31.21 -17.98
N CYS A 582 -11.80 -31.97 -18.92
CA CYS A 582 -12.94 -31.58 -19.73
C CYS A 582 -13.77 -32.82 -20.02
N MET A 583 -15.06 -32.75 -19.69
CA MET A 583 -16.01 -33.82 -19.94
C MET A 583 -16.82 -33.50 -21.20
N VAL A 584 -16.99 -34.50 -22.06
CA VAL A 584 -17.88 -34.41 -23.23
C VAL A 584 -19.05 -35.35 -23.00
N GLU A 585 -20.23 -34.78 -22.80
CA GLU A 585 -21.48 -35.54 -22.71
C GLU A 585 -21.91 -35.99 -24.11
N ASN A 586 -22.42 -37.22 -24.22
CA ASN A 586 -22.96 -37.84 -25.45
C ASN A 586 -21.89 -38.18 -26.53
N GLU A 587 -20.80 -38.86 -26.15
CA GLU A 587 -19.85 -39.45 -27.12
C GLU A 587 -20.43 -40.70 -27.85
N ALA A 588 -21.34 -41.45 -27.20
CA ALA A 588 -21.97 -42.63 -27.78
C ALA A 588 -23.30 -42.24 -28.44
N GLY A 589 -23.32 -42.16 -29.78
CA GLY A 589 -24.44 -41.64 -30.59
C GLY A 589 -25.76 -42.41 -30.49
N GLY A 590 -26.51 -42.20 -29.41
CA GLY A 590 -27.84 -42.79 -29.21
C GLY A 590 -29.02 -41.89 -29.59
N ASP A 591 -28.96 -40.58 -29.31
CA ASP A 591 -30.19 -39.77 -29.23
C ASP A 591 -30.22 -38.47 -30.05
N GLY A 592 -29.25 -38.23 -30.94
CA GLY A 592 -29.26 -37.03 -31.81
C GLY A 592 -29.15 -35.69 -31.06
N SER A 593 -28.88 -35.72 -29.75
CA SER A 593 -28.61 -34.54 -28.93
C SER A 593 -27.19 -34.02 -29.17
N PRO A 594 -26.96 -32.70 -29.18
CA PRO A 594 -25.64 -32.14 -29.40
C PRO A 594 -24.69 -32.52 -28.26
N SER A 595 -23.47 -32.97 -28.59
CA SER A 595 -22.44 -33.23 -27.58
C SER A 595 -22.12 -31.94 -26.82
N ARG A 596 -22.27 -31.97 -25.49
CA ARG A 596 -22.06 -30.80 -24.62
C ARG A 596 -20.72 -30.92 -23.92
N VAL A 597 -19.92 -29.85 -23.98
CA VAL A 597 -18.62 -29.78 -23.29
C VAL A 597 -18.81 -29.11 -21.94
N THR A 598 -18.38 -29.81 -20.90
CA THR A 598 -18.37 -29.31 -19.53
C THR A 598 -16.92 -29.23 -19.06
N PHE A 599 -16.45 -28.02 -18.74
CA PHE A 599 -15.12 -27.82 -18.17
C PHE A 599 -15.17 -28.16 -16.68
N LEU A 600 -14.31 -29.08 -16.24
CA LEU A 600 -14.27 -29.51 -14.83
C LEU A 600 -13.35 -28.63 -13.98
N TYR A 601 -12.49 -27.82 -14.60
CA TYR A 601 -11.54 -26.91 -13.94
C TYR A 601 -10.59 -27.60 -12.94
N THR A 602 -10.47 -28.93 -12.99
CA THR A 602 -9.55 -29.76 -12.21
C THR A 602 -8.28 -30.04 -13.01
N LEU A 603 -7.14 -29.99 -12.34
CA LEU A 603 -5.83 -30.37 -12.87
C LEU A 603 -5.66 -31.89 -12.75
N ALA A 604 -5.61 -32.58 -13.88
CA ALA A 604 -5.30 -34.00 -13.96
C ALA A 604 -3.89 -34.27 -14.47
N ASN A 605 -3.39 -35.46 -14.15
CA ASN A 605 -2.10 -35.95 -14.61
C ASN A 605 -2.15 -36.46 -16.05
N GLY A 606 -1.03 -36.31 -16.74
CA GLY A 606 -0.86 -36.82 -18.10
C GLY A 606 -1.31 -35.82 -19.17
N PRO A 607 -1.09 -36.16 -20.46
CA PRO A 607 -1.48 -35.34 -21.58
C PRO A 607 -3.00 -35.30 -21.75
N CYS A 608 -3.51 -34.21 -22.31
CA CYS A 608 -4.91 -34.09 -22.67
C CYS A 608 -5.29 -35.17 -23.72
N PRO A 609 -6.33 -35.98 -23.50
CA PRO A 609 -6.63 -37.14 -24.34
C PRO A 609 -7.18 -36.81 -25.73
N LYS A 610 -7.77 -35.62 -25.94
CA LYS A 610 -8.37 -35.20 -27.23
C LYS A 610 -8.31 -33.69 -27.44
N SER A 611 -8.35 -33.26 -28.71
CA SER A 611 -8.50 -31.87 -29.10
C SER A 611 -9.97 -31.42 -28.96
N PHE A 612 -10.23 -30.39 -28.16
CA PHE A 612 -11.60 -29.91 -27.87
C PHE A 612 -12.05 -28.73 -28.75
N GLY A 613 -11.22 -28.29 -29.71
CA GLY A 613 -11.46 -27.09 -30.51
C GLY A 613 -12.79 -27.13 -31.27
N ILE A 614 -13.11 -28.25 -31.90
CA ILE A 614 -14.37 -28.44 -32.65
C ILE A 614 -15.58 -28.40 -31.72
N ASN A 615 -15.46 -28.94 -30.51
CA ASN A 615 -16.55 -28.95 -29.54
C ASN A 615 -16.79 -27.54 -28.96
N VAL A 616 -15.73 -26.73 -28.79
CA VAL A 616 -15.86 -25.31 -28.43
C VAL A 616 -16.47 -24.50 -29.58
N ALA A 617 -16.10 -24.79 -30.83
CA ALA A 617 -16.72 -24.18 -32.01
C ALA A 617 -18.23 -24.49 -32.08
N ARG A 618 -18.64 -25.70 -31.70
CA ARG A 618 -20.06 -26.06 -31.55
C ARG A 618 -20.76 -25.23 -30.48
N LEU A 619 -20.14 -25.04 -29.32
CA LEU A 619 -20.67 -24.17 -28.26
C LEU A 619 -20.83 -22.71 -28.70
N ALA A 620 -19.92 -22.23 -29.55
CA ALA A 620 -19.98 -20.89 -30.13
C ALA A 620 -21.08 -20.74 -31.21
N GLY A 621 -21.79 -21.83 -31.56
CA GLY A 621 -22.87 -21.81 -32.53
C GLY A 621 -22.42 -21.86 -34.00
N LEU A 622 -21.22 -22.40 -34.28
CA LEU A 622 -20.79 -22.60 -35.67
C LEU A 622 -21.70 -23.60 -36.41
N PRO A 623 -21.97 -23.39 -37.71
CA PRO A 623 -22.79 -24.31 -38.51
C PRO A 623 -22.25 -25.74 -38.51
N THR A 624 -23.15 -26.72 -38.44
CA THR A 624 -22.79 -28.16 -38.41
C THR A 624 -21.94 -28.58 -39.60
N GLU A 625 -22.18 -28.01 -40.79
CA GLU A 625 -21.41 -28.25 -42.02
C GLU A 625 -19.93 -27.91 -41.81
N VAL A 626 -19.63 -26.73 -41.24
CA VAL A 626 -18.26 -26.29 -40.92
C VAL A 626 -17.61 -27.20 -39.88
N LEU A 627 -18.38 -27.64 -38.88
CA LEU A 627 -17.86 -28.53 -37.84
C LEU A 627 -17.51 -29.93 -38.37
N MET A 628 -18.30 -30.45 -39.31
CA MET A 628 -18.03 -31.75 -39.94
C MET A 628 -16.75 -31.67 -40.79
N GLU A 629 -16.65 -30.66 -41.66
CA GLU A 629 -15.48 -30.46 -42.52
C GLU A 629 -14.21 -30.19 -41.69
N ALA A 630 -14.30 -29.36 -40.63
CA ALA A 630 -13.18 -29.13 -39.72
C ALA A 630 -12.73 -30.41 -39.00
N GLY A 631 -13.65 -31.34 -38.70
CA GLY A 631 -13.34 -32.64 -38.10
C GLY A 631 -12.58 -33.56 -39.04
N GLU A 632 -12.98 -33.63 -40.31
CA GLU A 632 -12.27 -34.40 -41.34
C GLU A 632 -10.85 -33.87 -41.54
N ILE A 633 -10.71 -32.55 -41.72
CA ILE A 633 -9.42 -31.88 -41.90
C ILE A 633 -8.51 -32.11 -40.68
N SER A 634 -9.03 -31.95 -39.46
CA SER A 634 -8.24 -32.16 -38.23
C SER A 634 -7.70 -33.59 -38.13
N CYS A 635 -8.49 -34.59 -38.51
CA CYS A 635 -8.09 -36.00 -38.50
C CYS A 635 -6.99 -36.30 -39.54
N GLU A 636 -7.07 -35.68 -40.73
CA GLU A 636 -6.02 -35.77 -41.74
C GLU A 636 -4.70 -35.15 -41.24
N PHE A 637 -4.75 -33.94 -40.68
CA PHE A 637 -3.57 -33.27 -40.11
C PHE A 637 -2.94 -34.07 -38.96
N GLU A 638 -3.74 -34.66 -38.05
CA GLU A 638 -3.22 -35.51 -36.97
C GLU A 638 -2.50 -36.75 -37.50
N LYS A 639 -3.02 -37.38 -38.55
CA LYS A 639 -2.37 -38.54 -39.21
C LYS A 639 -1.05 -38.15 -39.86
N GLU A 640 -1.01 -37.04 -40.61
CA GLU A 640 0.21 -36.55 -41.24
C GLU A 640 1.28 -36.17 -40.21
N MET A 641 0.89 -35.47 -39.14
CA MET A 641 1.81 -35.07 -38.06
C MET A 641 2.37 -36.28 -37.31
N ASN A 642 1.54 -37.28 -36.99
CA ASN A 642 2.01 -38.49 -36.34
C ASN A 642 2.99 -39.27 -37.22
N GLN A 643 2.69 -39.43 -38.52
CA GLN A 643 3.61 -40.09 -39.45
C GLN A 643 4.93 -39.33 -39.60
N GLY A 644 4.90 -38.00 -39.64
CA GLY A 644 6.10 -37.15 -39.65
C GLY A 644 6.95 -37.28 -38.39
N SER A 645 6.33 -37.25 -37.20
CA SER A 645 6.99 -37.42 -35.91
C SER A 645 7.62 -38.82 -35.76
N LEU A 646 6.90 -39.87 -36.15
CA LEU A 646 7.41 -41.24 -36.16
C LEU A 646 8.62 -41.41 -37.09
N ARG A 647 8.58 -40.81 -38.29
CA ARG A 647 9.73 -40.84 -39.21
C ARG A 647 10.95 -40.12 -38.64
N ALA A 648 10.76 -38.95 -38.04
CA ALA A 648 11.85 -38.21 -37.40
C ALA A 648 12.47 -38.98 -36.22
N LYS A 649 11.64 -39.62 -35.38
CA LYS A 649 12.10 -40.48 -34.27
C LYS A 649 12.87 -41.71 -34.77
N VAL A 650 12.47 -42.29 -35.90
CA VAL A 650 13.23 -43.38 -36.55
C VAL A 650 14.59 -42.88 -37.03
N GLU A 651 14.66 -41.72 -37.68
CA GLU A 651 15.93 -41.15 -38.14
C GLU A 651 16.88 -40.84 -36.96
N GLU A 652 16.37 -40.29 -35.87
CA GLU A 652 17.15 -40.01 -34.65
C GLU A 652 17.61 -41.30 -33.96
N ALA A 653 16.77 -42.34 -33.91
CA ALA A 653 17.12 -43.67 -33.42
C ALA A 653 18.20 -44.36 -34.29
N ILE A 654 18.16 -44.15 -35.61
CA ILE A 654 19.22 -44.61 -36.53
C ILE A 654 20.54 -43.88 -36.25
N ILE A 655 20.49 -42.56 -36.06
CA ILE A 655 21.67 -41.72 -35.78
C ILE A 655 22.32 -42.10 -34.43
N SER A 656 21.50 -42.35 -33.41
CA SER A 656 21.95 -42.77 -32.07
C SER A 656 22.33 -44.25 -31.98
N LYS A 657 22.16 -45.03 -33.06
CA LYS A 657 22.43 -46.47 -33.15
C LYS A 657 21.59 -47.34 -32.20
N ASP A 658 20.41 -46.88 -31.80
CA ASP A 658 19.46 -47.67 -31.02
C ASP A 658 18.59 -48.52 -31.97
N TYR A 659 19.16 -49.64 -32.42
CA TYR A 659 18.50 -50.52 -33.40
C TYR A 659 17.25 -51.23 -32.88
N GLU A 660 17.06 -51.30 -31.56
CA GLU A 660 15.89 -51.89 -30.93
C GLU A 660 14.71 -50.91 -30.96
N LEU A 661 14.98 -49.63 -30.67
CA LEU A 661 14.03 -48.53 -30.85
C LEU A 661 13.62 -48.36 -32.32
N VAL A 662 14.57 -48.46 -33.26
CA VAL A 662 14.28 -48.41 -34.71
C VAL A 662 13.30 -49.52 -35.11
N ARG A 663 13.50 -50.77 -34.67
CA ARG A 663 12.58 -51.88 -34.99
C ARG A 663 11.17 -51.65 -34.44
N ARG A 664 11.05 -51.15 -33.21
CA ARG A 664 9.75 -50.81 -32.61
C ARG A 664 9.04 -49.71 -33.40
N LEU A 665 9.72 -48.60 -33.63
CA LEU A 665 9.13 -47.44 -34.33
C LEU A 665 8.79 -47.78 -35.80
N TRP A 666 9.63 -48.57 -36.47
CA TRP A 666 9.36 -49.01 -37.84
C TRP A 666 8.12 -49.90 -37.95
N SER A 667 7.88 -50.77 -36.95
CA SER A 667 6.67 -51.59 -36.92
C SER A 667 5.38 -50.76 -36.74
N GLN A 668 5.46 -49.62 -36.02
CA GLN A 668 4.36 -48.67 -35.86
C GLN A 668 4.10 -47.82 -37.10
N ILE A 669 5.08 -47.64 -37.98
CA ILE A 669 4.91 -46.94 -39.26
C ILE A 669 4.22 -47.83 -40.31
N GLN A 670 4.39 -49.15 -40.21
CA GLN A 670 3.79 -50.11 -41.15
C GLN A 670 2.37 -50.56 -40.76
N SER A 671 1.99 -50.41 -39.48
CA SER A 671 0.60 -50.60 -39.00
C SER A 671 -0.22 -49.35 -39.23
#